data_AF-A0A928HIZ7-F1
#
_entry.id   AF-A0A928HIZ7-F1
#
_cell.length_a   1.000
_cell.length_b   1.000
_cell.length_c   1.000
_cell.angle_alpha   90.00
_cell.angle_beta   90.00
_cell.angle_gamma   90.00
#
_symmetry.space_group_name_H-M   'P 1'
#
loop_
_entity.id
_entity.type
_entity.pdbx_description
1 polymer ?
#
loop_
_entity_poly.entity_id
_entity_poly.type
_entity_poly.pdbx_seq_one_letter_code
_entity_poly.pdbx_strand_id
1 'polypeptide(L)'
;MNIKRFFSLFPVFGLLFFLCFQQVRAESFVTLAQISPLPLASRLEIPILLSDLISKSEKNQLRIHLEVTNEFCGWTIASPKNVFLTNGKTKIFPEPFCVMETGNSGRHASGEEIVLKFNLPEDLLPSQSSEFSSETRKPNHDFMPPEGEAGKYQNSDTELWHLEFTSGIFSWETPQGEFALEVWCGEKFRIRSTVDSSNRVCRIQETGISDVNKAILELPDGERLEENRADFRFRFPLLPDGRNDFSVLLTLQKKNGAQLTEKVKITRRNEPLCVPQRDGEILVGSCFYPAVPDNELDTPEKKKVKNAEVSWEAPKIPNSRYCHEFVDDFIHEPWGNLAVFWPFTPGPSKNSEDVSLQYAQKLAKAGIYSMSIYQHISAEKARKMSEAAQNHFFLQNNIGEYASYLYQGPEAAEACRVPVGKDLNDCRRFFVEEYIAQGVKRYESSYPYVFSTSGTSLANYELEGGIRFICSELYAIGAQNLAWASSEMRGAARKWKPEYWGGWLAHEWQTTAVPYHAEQKFVLLRAGLLQQYLMGSSLMILESGTQTTQAGYFTKDSGKQNFGYEHAIPKRYRSEMKRFWDFVQTSPKRLGTPETKIALALGNCDSFVGLNLPGYPVWSQHQKAEKDPRWRYGDAQKTSVLIQNIFCPLASDALSPYPNHWLAGSPYGQTDIVGIDDLSRLEDLTRYSLLIYGGWNSMTPKIFCLLSDYVQLGGNLILAVPHLSTRLDCEAKDFTVNDLIHSGDLSGLIDVKIIGETEFLPEKKDKKLSSNERKRERVAKVKIMDQVSSPAQVLESVDQKPIILRQKRGKGNVFLFLGWEYPGKESLSPYYENLIRLEAEKQMKSIRVETLPGEEAFFSWAVYDDCVFILNLDANKTRTCLLHIGKTSHKLKIEPAGMTRIER
;
A
#
# COMPACT_ATOMS: atom_id res chain seq x y z
N MET A 1 -52.23 -19.98 -21.81
CA MET A 1 -53.26 -19.00 -21.40
C MET A 1 -52.84 -18.42 -20.05
N ASN A 2 -52.12 -17.30 -20.02
CA ASN A 2 -52.55 -15.89 -20.09
C ASN A 2 -53.16 -15.31 -18.80
N ILE A 3 -52.29 -14.58 -18.09
CA ILE A 3 -52.39 -13.16 -17.69
C ILE A 3 -53.60 -12.71 -16.83
N LYS A 4 -53.24 -12.48 -15.56
CA LYS A 4 -53.44 -11.30 -14.67
C LYS A 4 -54.84 -10.72 -14.43
N ARG A 5 -55.16 -10.77 -13.13
CA ARG A 5 -56.12 -10.00 -12.33
C ARG A 5 -55.71 -8.52 -12.18
N PHE A 6 -56.70 -7.64 -12.11
CA PHE A 6 -56.63 -6.29 -11.54
C PHE A 6 -58.03 -5.90 -10.99
N PHE A 7 -58.24 -5.97 -9.67
CA PHE A 7 -59.34 -5.40 -8.85
C PHE A 7 -58.81 -5.47 -7.39
N SER A 8 -58.49 -4.37 -6.66
CA SER A 8 -59.37 -3.45 -5.88
C SER A 8 -60.18 -4.19 -4.78
N LEU A 9 -60.35 -3.80 -3.51
CA LEU A 9 -60.40 -2.55 -2.72
C LEU A 9 -60.17 -2.95 -1.22
N PHE A 10 -59.41 -2.22 -0.38
CA PHE A 10 -59.81 -1.25 0.70
C PHE A 10 -60.82 -1.78 1.77
N PRO A 11 -60.89 -1.29 3.05
CA PRO A 11 -60.22 -0.15 3.71
C PRO A 11 -59.86 -0.27 5.24
N VAL A 12 -59.29 0.81 5.82
CA VAL A 12 -59.51 1.37 7.18
C VAL A 12 -58.79 0.79 8.44
N PHE A 13 -57.89 1.65 8.97
CA PHE A 13 -57.50 1.96 10.37
C PHE A 13 -56.52 1.08 11.18
N GLY A 14 -55.50 1.77 11.75
CA GLY A 14 -54.53 1.28 12.73
C GLY A 14 -53.13 1.90 12.50
N LEU A 15 -52.97 3.23 12.56
CA LEU A 15 -52.25 3.93 13.63
C LEU A 15 -51.22 3.09 14.43
N LEU A 16 -50.02 3.65 14.61
CA LEU A 16 -48.93 3.27 15.54
C LEU A 16 -47.96 2.16 15.06
N PHE A 17 -46.94 2.54 14.29
CA PHE A 17 -45.58 2.74 14.83
C PHE A 17 -44.67 3.23 13.70
N PHE A 18 -44.63 4.56 13.54
CA PHE A 18 -43.36 5.24 13.31
C PHE A 18 -42.44 4.77 14.45
N LEU A 19 -41.59 3.77 14.19
CA LEU A 19 -40.40 3.62 15.02
C LEU A 19 -39.49 4.77 14.62
N CYS A 20 -39.72 5.87 15.34
CA CYS A 20 -38.71 6.85 15.66
C CYS A 20 -37.37 6.12 15.81
N PHE A 21 -36.47 6.27 14.83
CA PHE A 21 -35.10 6.58 15.19
C PHE A 21 -35.13 7.97 15.85
N GLN A 22 -35.71 8.04 17.05
CA GLN A 22 -35.05 8.81 18.07
C GLN A 22 -33.75 8.05 18.26
N GLN A 23 -32.74 8.50 17.54
CA GLN A 23 -31.36 8.35 17.94
C GLN A 23 -31.36 8.90 19.36
N VAL A 24 -31.64 8.04 20.35
CA VAL A 24 -31.34 8.34 21.74
C VAL A 24 -29.83 8.43 21.70
N ARG A 25 -29.32 9.64 21.45
CA ARG A 25 -28.00 10.04 21.93
C ARG A 25 -28.12 9.89 23.43
N ALA A 26 -27.89 8.68 23.93
CA ALA A 26 -27.31 8.55 25.24
C ALA A 26 -25.97 9.25 25.05
N GLU A 27 -25.91 10.56 25.38
CA GLU A 27 -24.64 11.27 25.44
C GLU A 27 -23.81 10.48 26.44
N SER A 28 -22.96 9.58 25.96
CA SER A 28 -22.08 8.74 26.79
C SER A 28 -21.01 9.57 27.47
N PHE A 29 -20.94 10.85 27.12
CA PHE A 29 -19.96 11.85 27.46
C PHE A 29 -20.68 13.12 27.88
N VAL A 30 -20.33 13.67 29.05
CA VAL A 30 -20.80 14.97 29.51
C VAL A 30 -19.58 15.81 29.85
N THR A 31 -19.39 16.92 29.14
CA THR A 31 -18.39 17.93 29.53
C THR A 31 -18.86 18.62 30.80
N LEU A 32 -18.11 18.48 31.89
CA LEU A 32 -18.39 19.14 33.16
C LEU A 32 -17.79 20.54 33.20
N ALA A 33 -16.59 20.72 32.65
CA ALA A 33 -15.95 22.02 32.52
C ALA A 33 -14.90 22.06 31.40
N GLN A 34 -14.75 23.24 30.80
CA GLN A 34 -13.62 23.63 29.96
C GLN A 34 -13.14 25.00 30.45
N ILE A 35 -11.89 25.08 30.90
CA ILE A 35 -11.33 26.29 31.52
C ILE A 35 -10.03 26.63 30.77
N SER A 36 -10.06 27.74 30.03
CA SER A 36 -8.89 28.32 29.39
C SER A 36 -8.99 29.86 29.42
N PRO A 37 -7.99 30.58 29.95
CA PRO A 37 -6.79 30.06 30.60
C PRO A 37 -7.11 29.49 32.00
N LEU A 38 -6.48 28.37 32.36
CA LEU A 38 -6.56 27.74 33.68
C LEU A 38 -5.68 28.52 34.68
N PRO A 39 -6.26 29.09 35.76
CA PRO A 39 -5.46 29.72 36.80
C PRO A 39 -4.74 28.65 37.64
N LEU A 40 -3.41 28.63 37.53
CA LEU A 40 -2.57 27.69 38.29
C LEU A 40 -2.48 28.08 39.77
N ALA A 41 -2.28 27.06 40.62
CA ALA A 41 -2.06 27.20 42.07
C ALA A 41 -3.18 27.95 42.83
N SER A 42 -4.37 28.07 42.24
CA SER A 42 -5.55 28.67 42.87
C SER A 42 -6.65 27.64 43.07
N ARG A 43 -7.41 27.77 44.15
CA ARG A 43 -8.60 26.95 44.40
C ARG A 43 -9.50 26.95 43.18
N LEU A 44 -9.85 25.74 42.72
CA LEU A 44 -10.70 25.54 41.56
C LEU A 44 -11.94 24.77 41.98
N GLU A 45 -13.11 25.32 41.67
CA GLU A 45 -14.41 24.70 41.92
C GLU A 45 -15.15 24.53 40.60
N ILE A 46 -15.50 23.29 40.28
CA ILE A 46 -16.25 22.96 39.07
C ILE A 46 -17.66 22.51 39.50
N PRO A 47 -18.72 23.28 39.19
CA PRO A 47 -20.08 22.87 39.50
C PRO A 47 -20.50 21.68 38.63
N ILE A 48 -21.16 20.70 39.24
CA ILE A 48 -21.63 19.45 38.61
C ILE A 48 -23.06 19.18 39.07
N LEU A 49 -23.98 18.93 38.15
CA LEU A 49 -25.36 18.57 38.50
C LEU A 49 -25.42 17.11 38.99
N LEU A 50 -26.16 16.86 40.08
CA LEU A 50 -26.30 15.51 40.64
C LEU A 50 -26.92 14.52 39.64
N SER A 51 -27.81 14.98 38.76
CA SER A 51 -28.37 14.16 37.66
C SER A 51 -27.29 13.60 36.73
N ASP A 52 -26.22 14.37 36.48
CA ASP A 52 -25.10 13.97 35.62
C ASP A 52 -24.18 12.98 36.34
N LEU A 53 -24.06 13.11 37.67
CA LEU A 53 -23.34 12.17 38.53
C LEU A 53 -24.02 10.80 38.57
N ILE A 54 -25.33 10.80 38.80
CA ILE A 54 -26.12 9.57 38.99
C ILE A 54 -26.23 8.80 37.67
N SER A 55 -26.55 9.49 36.57
CA SER A 55 -26.77 8.86 35.26
C SER A 55 -25.52 8.22 34.63
N LYS A 56 -24.32 8.51 35.18
CA LYS A 56 -23.02 8.02 34.69
C LYS A 56 -22.24 7.18 35.70
N SER A 57 -22.79 6.94 36.89
CA SER A 57 -22.18 6.05 37.87
C SER A 57 -22.41 4.58 37.47
N GLU A 58 -21.35 3.78 37.48
CA GLU A 58 -21.44 2.33 37.28
C GLU A 58 -21.09 1.63 38.59
N LYS A 59 -22.00 0.78 39.10
CA LYS A 59 -21.77 0.01 40.35
C LYS A 59 -21.33 0.89 41.53
N ASN A 60 -22.02 2.02 41.73
CA ASN A 60 -21.78 2.99 42.83
C ASN A 60 -20.43 3.73 42.73
N GLN A 61 -19.74 3.61 41.60
CA GLN A 61 -18.50 4.32 41.33
C GLN A 61 -18.71 5.34 40.22
N LEU A 62 -18.43 6.61 40.53
CA LEU A 62 -18.37 7.70 39.57
C LEU A 62 -16.93 7.85 39.07
N ARG A 63 -16.77 8.02 37.75
CA ARG A 63 -15.48 8.32 37.14
C ARG A 63 -15.52 9.72 36.52
N ILE A 64 -14.73 10.62 37.08
CA ILE A 64 -14.49 11.94 36.53
C ILE A 64 -13.11 11.94 35.88
N HIS A 65 -13.06 12.32 34.62
CA HIS A 65 -11.85 12.39 33.84
C HIS A 65 -11.39 13.84 33.78
N LEU A 66 -10.08 14.06 33.85
CA LEU A 66 -9.47 15.38 33.68
C LEU A 66 -8.25 15.30 32.78
N GLU A 67 -8.04 16.36 32.00
CA GLU A 67 -6.88 16.54 31.13
C GLU A 67 -6.46 18.00 31.17
N VAL A 68 -5.16 18.25 31.33
CA VAL A 68 -4.59 19.59 31.25
C VAL A 68 -3.63 19.64 30.07
N THR A 69 -3.88 20.58 29.16
CA THR A 69 -3.06 20.81 27.96
C THR A 69 -2.28 22.11 28.07
N ASN A 70 -1.03 22.07 27.64
CA ASN A 70 -0.09 23.18 27.57
C ASN A 70 1.02 22.86 26.56
N GLU A 71 1.53 23.84 25.83
CA GLU A 71 2.53 23.59 24.77
C GLU A 71 3.94 23.25 25.31
N PHE A 72 4.25 23.61 26.56
CA PHE A 72 5.64 23.66 27.04
C PHE A 72 5.91 22.81 28.29
N CYS A 73 4.91 22.62 29.15
CA CYS A 73 5.12 22.14 30.51
C CYS A 73 4.12 21.05 30.90
N GLY A 74 4.57 20.14 31.77
CA GLY A 74 3.69 19.20 32.47
C GLY A 74 2.95 19.84 33.66
N TRP A 75 2.09 19.06 34.30
CA TRP A 75 1.22 19.50 35.38
C TRP A 75 1.13 18.48 36.53
N THR A 76 0.60 18.90 37.67
CA THR A 76 0.39 18.06 38.86
C THR A 76 -0.75 18.60 39.72
N ILE A 77 -1.22 17.79 40.68
CA ILE A 77 -2.10 18.21 41.76
C ILE A 77 -1.35 17.97 43.08
N ALA A 78 -1.39 18.97 43.98
CA ALA A 78 -0.60 18.97 45.20
C ALA A 78 -0.88 17.78 46.14
N SER A 79 -2.10 17.22 46.17
CA SER A 79 -2.40 16.01 46.94
C SER A 79 -3.77 15.43 46.56
N PRO A 80 -3.96 14.09 46.59
CA PRO A 80 -5.29 13.48 46.49
C PRO A 80 -6.26 13.95 47.59
N LYS A 81 -5.73 14.35 48.77
CA LYS A 81 -6.54 14.94 49.86
C LYS A 81 -7.08 16.33 49.53
N ASN A 82 -6.54 16.96 48.48
CA ASN A 82 -6.94 18.30 48.05
C ASN A 82 -7.98 18.26 46.92
N VAL A 83 -8.41 17.07 46.51
CA VAL A 83 -9.44 16.84 45.50
C VAL A 83 -10.60 16.08 46.13
N PHE A 84 -11.80 16.65 46.06
CA PHE A 84 -13.01 15.97 46.54
C PHE A 84 -14.26 16.45 45.80
N LEU A 85 -15.30 15.63 45.86
CA LEU A 85 -16.64 15.95 45.39
C LEU A 85 -17.49 16.36 46.60
N THR A 86 -18.16 17.52 46.55
CA THR A 86 -18.97 18.02 47.67
C THR A 86 -20.24 18.74 47.25
N ASN A 87 -21.32 18.61 48.02
CA ASN A 87 -22.52 19.46 47.93
C ASN A 87 -22.56 20.53 49.06
N GLY A 88 -21.41 20.79 49.70
CA GLY A 88 -21.30 21.68 50.86
C GLY A 88 -21.68 21.03 52.21
N LYS A 89 -22.26 19.82 52.23
CA LYS A 89 -22.58 19.06 53.45
C LYS A 89 -21.77 17.76 53.56
N THR A 90 -21.69 17.03 52.46
CA THR A 90 -20.95 15.76 52.34
C THR A 90 -19.69 16.00 51.52
N LYS A 91 -18.56 15.40 51.92
CA LYS A 91 -17.30 15.43 51.16
C LYS A 91 -16.88 14.00 50.84
N ILE A 92 -16.74 13.71 49.56
CA ILE A 92 -16.34 12.40 49.05
C ILE A 92 -14.98 12.55 48.39
N PHE A 93 -14.00 11.83 48.91
CA PHE A 93 -12.66 11.78 48.33
C PHE A 93 -12.61 10.70 47.25
N PRO A 94 -11.78 10.87 46.20
CA PRO A 94 -11.58 9.81 45.25
C PRO A 94 -10.86 8.62 45.92
N GLU A 95 -11.13 7.40 45.43
CA GLU A 95 -10.34 6.20 45.75
C GLU A 95 -8.84 6.48 45.57
N PRO A 96 -7.98 5.81 46.36
CA PRO A 96 -6.57 6.16 46.39
C PRO A 96 -5.94 6.13 45.00
N PHE A 97 -5.46 7.30 44.58
CA PHE A 97 -4.42 7.45 43.56
C PHE A 97 -3.24 6.56 43.93
N CYS A 98 -2.49 6.06 42.95
CA CYS A 98 -1.20 5.41 43.16
C CYS A 98 -0.39 6.21 44.20
N VAL A 99 -0.29 5.71 45.43
CA VAL A 99 0.35 6.40 46.55
C VAL A 99 1.85 6.24 46.35
N MET A 100 2.48 7.19 45.68
CA MET A 100 3.93 7.33 45.72
C MET A 100 4.27 8.15 46.98
N GLU A 101 5.28 7.70 47.74
CA GLU A 101 5.67 8.16 49.08
C GLU A 101 6.06 9.66 49.23
N THR A 102 5.87 10.49 48.19
CA THR A 102 6.41 11.87 48.11
C THR A 102 5.38 13.00 48.25
N GLY A 103 4.11 12.71 48.57
CA GLY A 103 3.14 13.74 48.98
C GLY A 103 2.38 14.47 47.87
N ASN A 104 2.77 14.33 46.59
CA ASN A 104 2.04 14.84 45.41
C ASN A 104 1.35 13.68 44.66
N SER A 105 0.29 13.96 43.89
CA SER A 105 -0.48 12.92 43.16
C SER A 105 0.18 12.40 41.87
N GLY A 106 1.44 12.76 41.59
CA GLY A 106 2.19 12.39 40.38
C GLY A 106 2.54 13.58 39.48
N ARG A 107 3.57 13.44 38.63
CA ARG A 107 3.89 14.41 37.57
C ARG A 107 3.26 13.90 36.28
N HIS A 108 2.49 14.74 35.61
CA HIS A 108 1.76 14.38 34.40
C HIS A 108 2.25 15.19 33.20
N ALA A 109 2.37 14.55 32.05
CA ALA A 109 2.65 15.25 30.81
C ALA A 109 1.44 16.10 30.38
N SER A 110 1.70 17.12 29.56
CA SER A 110 0.63 17.85 28.89
C SER A 110 -0.23 16.90 28.04
N GLY A 111 -1.55 16.99 28.17
CA GLY A 111 -2.51 16.10 27.50
C GLY A 111 -2.62 14.70 28.10
N GLU A 112 -1.92 14.41 29.21
CA GLU A 112 -2.12 13.17 29.95
C GLU A 112 -3.45 13.20 30.71
N GLU A 113 -4.28 12.17 30.50
CA GLU A 113 -5.55 12.01 31.20
C GLU A 113 -5.35 11.41 32.59
N ILE A 114 -6.08 11.94 33.54
CA ILE A 114 -6.24 11.34 34.87
C ILE A 114 -7.71 11.00 35.11
N VAL A 115 -7.95 9.84 35.73
CA VAL A 115 -9.29 9.38 36.10
C VAL A 115 -9.45 9.41 37.61
N LEU A 116 -10.31 10.29 38.12
CA LEU A 116 -10.74 10.34 39.51
C LEU A 116 -11.91 9.37 39.70
N LYS A 117 -11.79 8.45 40.64
CA LYS A 117 -12.85 7.50 40.97
C LYS A 117 -13.46 7.84 42.31
N PHE A 118 -14.74 8.18 42.36
CA PHE A 118 -15.45 8.48 43.60
C PHE A 118 -16.43 7.36 43.92
N ASN A 119 -16.41 6.86 45.15
CA ASN A 119 -17.43 5.93 45.62
C ASN A 119 -18.58 6.76 46.20
N LEU A 120 -19.72 6.72 45.51
CA LEU A 120 -20.90 7.48 45.92
C LEU A 120 -21.62 6.74 47.07
N PRO A 121 -21.98 7.45 48.15
CA PRO A 121 -22.87 6.96 49.20
C PRO A 121 -24.16 6.34 48.66
N GLU A 122 -24.63 5.25 49.29
CA GLU A 122 -25.84 4.52 48.85
C GLU A 122 -27.11 5.37 48.88
N ASP A 123 -27.17 6.39 49.74
CA ASP A 123 -28.28 7.33 49.89
C ASP A 123 -28.36 8.37 48.75
N LEU A 124 -27.29 8.52 47.96
CA LEU A 124 -27.27 9.37 46.76
C LEU A 124 -27.61 8.62 45.48
N LEU A 125 -27.82 7.32 45.57
CA LEU A 125 -28.23 6.48 44.45
C LEU A 125 -29.75 6.41 44.40
N PRO A 126 -30.37 6.38 43.20
CA PRO A 126 -31.79 6.09 43.09
C PRO A 126 -32.08 4.79 43.83
N SER A 127 -33.06 4.79 44.74
CA SER A 127 -33.55 3.56 45.35
C SER A 127 -33.88 2.59 44.23
N GLN A 128 -33.26 1.41 44.21
CA GLN A 128 -33.65 0.36 43.28
C GLN A 128 -35.09 -0.06 43.62
N SER A 129 -36.07 0.61 43.01
CA SER A 129 -37.46 0.19 43.10
C SER A 129 -37.61 -1.07 42.26
N SER A 130 -37.68 -2.19 42.99
CA SER A 130 -38.43 -3.41 42.70
C SER A 130 -38.55 -3.84 41.23
N GLU A 131 -37.98 -5.01 40.95
CA GLU A 131 -38.43 -5.89 39.88
C GLU A 131 -39.96 -5.84 39.74
N PHE A 132 -40.45 -5.41 38.58
CA PHE A 132 -41.81 -5.70 38.16
C PHE A 132 -41.88 -7.22 37.92
N SER A 133 -42.19 -7.97 38.98
CA SER A 133 -42.74 -9.31 38.82
C SER A 133 -44.15 -9.17 38.23
N SER A 134 -44.34 -9.83 37.10
CA SER A 134 -45.62 -9.96 36.44
C SER A 134 -46.55 -10.83 37.28
N GLU A 135 -47.51 -10.25 38.00
CA GLU A 135 -48.68 -11.01 38.46
C GLU A 135 -49.95 -10.15 38.52
N THR A 136 -50.96 -10.64 37.81
CA THR A 136 -52.30 -10.09 37.60
C THR A 136 -53.10 -9.94 38.90
N ARG A 137 -53.74 -8.78 39.14
CA ARG A 137 -54.97 -8.68 39.96
C ARG A 137 -55.87 -7.51 39.56
N LYS A 138 -57.17 -7.81 39.55
CA LYS A 138 -58.33 -7.01 39.13
C LYS A 138 -58.57 -5.77 40.00
N PRO A 139 -59.30 -4.74 39.51
CA PRO A 139 -59.63 -3.56 40.29
C PRO A 139 -60.81 -3.86 41.22
N ASN A 140 -60.70 -3.47 42.48
CA ASN A 140 -61.87 -3.28 43.33
C ASN A 140 -61.85 -1.87 43.92
N HIS A 141 -63.04 -1.28 43.89
CA HIS A 141 -63.43 0.01 44.41
C HIS A 141 -63.36 0.08 45.93
N ASP A 142 -63.37 1.33 46.42
CA ASP A 142 -63.59 1.82 47.78
C ASP A 142 -62.37 1.89 48.71
N PHE A 143 -61.84 3.11 48.92
CA PHE A 143 -62.08 3.91 50.13
C PHE A 143 -61.25 5.22 50.10
N MET A 144 -61.88 6.33 50.46
CA MET A 144 -61.22 7.63 50.73
C MET A 144 -60.32 7.56 51.98
N PRO A 145 -59.29 8.44 52.09
CA PRO A 145 -58.30 8.38 53.16
C PRO A 145 -58.76 9.13 54.43
N PRO A 146 -58.24 8.79 55.62
CA PRO A 146 -58.09 9.75 56.70
C PRO A 146 -56.70 10.41 56.63
N GLU A 147 -56.72 11.71 56.90
CA GLU A 147 -55.58 12.60 57.03
C GLU A 147 -54.58 12.14 58.09
N GLY A 148 -53.28 12.24 57.79
CA GLY A 148 -52.22 12.09 58.79
C GLY A 148 -50.82 11.93 58.19
N GLU A 149 -49.99 12.96 58.40
CA GLU A 149 -48.52 13.01 58.25
C GLU A 149 -47.91 13.23 56.85
N ALA A 150 -47.52 14.49 56.66
CA ALA A 150 -46.57 14.95 55.67
C ALA A 150 -45.16 14.44 55.94
N GLY A 151 -44.62 13.64 55.02
CA GLY A 151 -43.19 13.37 54.87
C GLY A 151 -42.73 13.80 53.48
N LYS A 152 -41.92 14.86 53.41
CA LYS A 152 -41.35 15.45 52.19
C LYS A 152 -40.59 14.42 51.34
N TYR A 153 -40.89 14.37 50.04
CA TYR A 153 -39.88 14.08 49.02
C TYR A 153 -39.84 15.28 48.07
N GLN A 154 -38.78 16.08 48.19
CA GLN A 154 -38.44 17.12 47.22
C GLN A 154 -37.81 16.45 45.99
N ASN A 155 -38.18 16.95 44.80
CA ASN A 155 -37.55 16.63 43.51
C ASN A 155 -36.01 16.68 43.62
N SER A 156 -35.35 15.59 43.24
CA SER A 156 -33.90 15.38 43.24
C SER A 156 -33.17 15.97 42.02
N ASP A 157 -33.87 16.64 41.11
CA ASP A 157 -33.33 17.06 39.80
C ASP A 157 -32.51 18.36 39.82
N THR A 158 -32.30 19.00 40.97
CA THR A 158 -31.63 20.32 41.05
C THR A 158 -30.49 20.40 42.06
N GLU A 159 -30.04 19.29 42.65
CA GLU A 159 -28.94 19.33 43.62
C GLU A 159 -27.59 19.54 42.91
N LEU A 160 -26.89 20.62 43.25
CA LEU A 160 -25.60 20.99 42.67
C LEU A 160 -24.46 20.51 43.57
N TRP A 161 -23.54 19.77 42.97
CA TRP A 161 -22.28 19.33 43.57
C TRP A 161 -21.12 20.13 42.99
N HIS A 162 -19.97 20.06 43.63
CA HIS A 162 -18.74 20.72 43.21
C HIS A 162 -17.59 19.72 43.25
N LEU A 163 -16.87 19.59 42.14
CA LEU A 163 -15.54 19.02 42.13
C LEU A 163 -14.56 20.12 42.52
N GLU A 164 -13.93 19.96 43.68
CA GLU A 164 -13.09 20.99 44.27
C GLU A 164 -11.62 20.55 44.30
N PHE A 165 -10.75 21.38 43.72
CA PHE A 165 -9.30 21.31 43.86
C PHE A 165 -8.87 22.43 44.81
N THR A 166 -8.80 22.14 46.11
CA THR A 166 -8.53 23.15 47.17
C THR A 166 -7.21 23.89 46.99
N SER A 167 -6.18 23.23 46.47
CA SER A 167 -4.87 23.82 46.17
C SER A 167 -4.70 24.19 44.69
N GLY A 168 -5.70 23.93 43.85
CA GLY A 168 -5.59 24.10 42.41
C GLY A 168 -4.73 23.06 41.69
N ILE A 169 -4.50 23.33 40.42
CA ILE A 169 -3.62 22.58 39.52
C ILE A 169 -2.32 23.36 39.38
N PHE A 170 -1.19 22.66 39.36
CA PHE A 170 0.14 23.27 39.31
C PHE A 170 0.84 22.86 38.02
N SER A 171 1.68 23.74 37.47
CA SER A 171 2.75 23.27 36.61
C SER A 171 3.78 22.58 37.48
N TRP A 172 4.29 21.43 37.03
CA TRP A 172 5.42 20.81 37.72
C TRP A 172 6.74 21.58 37.49
N GLU A 173 6.79 22.43 36.47
CA GLU A 173 7.94 23.25 36.09
C GLU A 173 7.60 24.75 36.18
N THR A 174 8.52 25.63 35.78
CA THR A 174 8.19 27.07 35.66
C THR A 174 7.11 27.23 34.58
N PRO A 175 5.90 27.72 34.90
CA PRO A 175 4.80 27.78 33.94
C PRO A 175 5.18 28.60 32.70
N GLN A 176 4.99 28.01 31.52
CA GLN A 176 5.15 28.68 30.23
C GLN A 176 3.91 28.43 29.36
N GLY A 177 3.46 29.45 28.64
CA GLY A 177 2.24 29.38 27.83
C GLY A 177 0.95 29.27 28.67
N GLU A 178 -0.18 29.13 27.97
CA GLU A 178 -1.49 28.99 28.60
C GLU A 178 -1.78 27.52 28.92
N PHE A 179 -2.36 27.27 30.08
CA PHE A 179 -2.87 25.95 30.45
C PHE A 179 -4.36 25.91 30.18
N ALA A 180 -4.87 24.81 29.64
CA ALA A 180 -6.30 24.57 29.49
C ALA A 180 -6.69 23.28 30.19
N LEU A 181 -7.73 23.33 31.02
CA LEU A 181 -8.30 22.16 31.70
C LEU A 181 -9.59 21.75 31.01
N GLU A 182 -9.74 20.46 30.76
CA GLU A 182 -11.01 19.85 30.41
C GLU A 182 -11.37 18.79 31.48
N VAL A 183 -12.63 18.80 31.93
CA VAL A 183 -13.18 17.84 32.88
C VAL A 183 -14.47 17.26 32.32
N TRP A 184 -14.62 15.93 32.37
CA TRP A 184 -15.79 15.25 31.84
C TRP A 184 -16.15 13.97 32.61
N CYS A 185 -17.38 13.49 32.39
CA CYS A 185 -17.85 12.19 32.84
C CYS A 185 -18.24 11.30 31.65
N GLY A 186 -18.02 10.00 31.81
CA GLY A 186 -18.38 8.99 30.82
C GLY A 186 -17.35 8.80 29.69
N GLU A 187 -17.69 7.97 28.72
CA GLU A 187 -16.77 7.56 27.65
C GLU A 187 -16.73 8.61 26.53
N LYS A 188 -15.51 9.14 26.27
CA LYS A 188 -15.23 10.14 25.24
C LYS A 188 -14.59 9.47 24.02
N PHE A 189 -15.09 9.80 22.83
CA PHE A 189 -14.42 9.45 21.58
C PHE A 189 -12.99 10.02 21.55
N ARG A 190 -12.00 9.17 21.33
CA ARG A 190 -10.61 9.59 21.04
C ARG A 190 -10.27 9.22 19.62
N ILE A 191 -10.71 10.09 18.72
CA ILE A 191 -10.56 9.87 17.29
C ILE A 191 -9.26 10.51 16.82
N ARG A 192 -8.39 9.69 16.25
CA ARG A 192 -7.26 10.12 15.46
C ARG A 192 -7.58 9.94 13.98
N SER A 193 -7.72 11.03 13.25
CA SER A 193 -7.76 11.02 11.79
C SER A 193 -6.39 11.40 11.22
N THR A 194 -5.90 10.62 10.26
CA THR A 194 -4.66 10.93 9.54
C THR A 194 -4.87 10.76 8.05
N VAL A 195 -4.34 11.71 7.27
CA VAL A 195 -4.22 11.61 5.82
C VAL A 195 -2.72 11.50 5.51
N ASP A 196 -2.33 10.60 4.61
CA ASP A 196 -0.94 10.51 4.18
C ASP A 196 -0.50 11.82 3.48
N SER A 197 0.81 12.05 3.37
CA SER A 197 1.37 13.22 2.69
C SER A 197 0.99 13.32 1.22
N SER A 198 0.60 12.21 0.61
CA SER A 198 0.21 12.15 -0.79
C SER A 198 -1.28 12.40 -1.03
N ASN A 199 -2.07 12.60 0.02
CA ASN A 199 -3.53 12.68 -0.02
C ASN A 199 -4.20 11.46 -0.71
N ARG A 200 -3.62 10.26 -0.59
CA ARG A 200 -4.13 9.03 -1.21
C ARG A 200 -4.94 8.19 -0.24
N VAL A 201 -4.49 8.05 1.01
CA VAL A 201 -5.10 7.19 2.03
C VAL A 201 -5.44 7.97 3.29
N CYS A 202 -6.63 7.70 3.82
CA CYS A 202 -7.10 8.15 5.12
C CYS A 202 -7.09 6.98 6.10
N ARG A 203 -6.75 7.28 7.36
CA ARG A 203 -6.92 6.37 8.49
C ARG A 203 -7.70 7.06 9.60
N ILE A 204 -8.62 6.32 10.21
CA ILE A 204 -9.40 6.78 11.36
C ILE A 204 -9.29 5.72 12.44
N GLN A 205 -8.75 6.13 13.58
CA GLN A 205 -8.60 5.29 14.75
C GLN A 205 -9.38 5.87 15.91
N GLU A 206 -10.11 5.05 16.64
CA GLU A 206 -10.76 5.41 17.90
C GLU A 206 -10.20 4.54 19.01
N THR A 207 -9.79 5.16 20.13
CA THR A 207 -9.15 4.46 21.25
C THR A 207 -9.74 4.79 22.62
N GLY A 208 -10.73 5.68 22.68
CA GLY A 208 -11.34 6.19 23.90
C GLY A 208 -12.56 5.38 24.35
N ILE A 209 -13.22 4.66 23.44
CA ILE A 209 -14.37 3.83 23.78
C ILE A 209 -13.93 2.37 23.98
N SER A 210 -14.26 1.83 25.15
CA SER A 210 -13.99 0.43 25.51
C SER A 210 -15.16 -0.49 25.12
N ASP A 211 -14.92 -1.81 25.09
CA ASP A 211 -15.96 -2.82 24.80
C ASP A 211 -16.73 -2.65 23.48
N VAL A 212 -16.06 -2.10 22.46
CA VAL A 212 -16.57 -2.09 21.08
C VAL A 212 -16.66 -3.53 20.56
N ASN A 213 -17.84 -3.90 20.07
CA ASN A 213 -18.08 -5.16 19.38
C ASN A 213 -18.01 -4.98 17.86
N LYS A 214 -18.50 -3.84 17.36
CA LYS A 214 -18.53 -3.50 15.95
C LYS A 214 -18.38 -1.99 15.80
N ALA A 215 -17.60 -1.56 14.81
CA ALA A 215 -17.49 -0.20 14.37
C ALA A 215 -17.97 -0.10 12.92
N ILE A 216 -18.63 0.99 12.58
CA ILE A 216 -19.14 1.28 11.24
C ILE A 216 -18.68 2.68 10.86
N LEU A 217 -18.06 2.82 9.69
CA LEU A 217 -17.69 4.10 9.12
C LEU A 217 -18.48 4.37 7.85
N GLU A 218 -19.21 5.48 7.81
CA GLU A 218 -19.91 5.93 6.61
C GLU A 218 -19.11 7.04 5.91
N LEU A 219 -18.81 6.82 4.63
CA LEU A 219 -18.10 7.74 3.77
C LEU A 219 -19.06 8.70 3.05
N PRO A 220 -18.58 9.85 2.52
CA PRO A 220 -19.43 10.85 1.87
C PRO A 220 -20.20 10.35 0.63
N ASP A 221 -19.69 9.33 -0.04
CA ASP A 221 -20.30 8.68 -1.19
C ASP A 221 -21.35 7.62 -0.81
N GLY A 222 -21.60 7.44 0.49
CA GLY A 222 -22.52 6.45 1.04
C GLY A 222 -21.89 5.07 1.24
N GLU A 223 -20.60 4.87 0.92
CA GLU A 223 -19.91 3.63 1.23
C GLU A 223 -19.87 3.42 2.75
N ARG A 224 -20.14 2.19 3.18
CA ARG A 224 -20.08 1.78 4.59
C ARG A 224 -18.98 0.75 4.79
N LEU A 225 -18.04 1.04 5.68
CA LEU A 225 -17.00 0.13 6.12
C LEU A 225 -17.36 -0.40 7.50
N GLU A 226 -17.12 -1.68 7.75
CA GLU A 226 -17.43 -2.30 9.04
C GLU A 226 -16.21 -3.07 9.54
N GLU A 227 -15.87 -2.87 10.80
CA GLU A 227 -14.71 -3.50 11.44
C GLU A 227 -15.05 -3.90 12.88
N ASN A 228 -14.37 -4.89 13.43
CA ASN A 228 -14.55 -5.26 14.86
C ASN A 228 -13.85 -4.27 15.81
N ARG A 229 -13.01 -3.39 15.27
CA ARG A 229 -12.33 -2.30 15.97
C ARG A 229 -12.49 -1.03 15.16
N ALA A 230 -12.48 0.11 15.83
CA ALA A 230 -12.54 1.39 15.17
C ALA A 230 -11.15 1.79 14.62
N ASP A 231 -10.64 1.03 13.65
CA ASP A 231 -9.38 1.31 12.93
C ASP A 231 -9.64 1.13 11.43
N PHE A 232 -10.15 2.19 10.81
CA PHE A 232 -10.54 2.19 9.41
C PHE A 232 -9.44 2.75 8.55
N ARG A 233 -9.28 2.15 7.38
CA ARG A 233 -8.38 2.64 6.34
C ARG A 233 -9.08 2.63 4.99
N PHE A 234 -9.06 3.76 4.30
CA PHE A 234 -9.77 3.92 3.05
C PHE A 234 -9.10 4.94 2.15
N ARG A 235 -9.33 4.82 0.85
CA ARG A 235 -8.77 5.73 -0.15
C ARG A 235 -9.48 7.08 -0.07
N PHE A 236 -8.72 8.18 -0.13
CA PHE A 236 -9.27 9.54 -0.08
C PHE A 236 -10.34 9.72 -1.18
N PRO A 237 -11.57 10.15 -0.84
CA PRO A 237 -12.67 10.21 -1.80
C PRO A 237 -12.42 11.26 -2.89
N LEU A 238 -12.91 10.99 -4.11
CA LEU A 238 -12.93 12.01 -5.16
C LEU A 238 -14.10 12.97 -4.86
N LEU A 239 -13.79 14.18 -4.39
CA LEU A 239 -14.80 15.17 -4.05
C LEU A 239 -15.24 15.94 -5.32
N PRO A 240 -16.53 15.93 -5.70
CA PRO A 240 -17.02 16.49 -6.97
C PRO A 240 -16.74 17.97 -7.20
N ASP A 241 -16.46 18.71 -6.13
CA ASP A 241 -16.30 20.17 -6.09
C ASP A 241 -14.85 20.60 -5.79
N GLY A 242 -13.91 19.65 -5.77
CA GLY A 242 -12.51 19.94 -5.45
C GLY A 242 -12.29 20.44 -4.01
N ARG A 243 -13.27 20.26 -3.11
CA ARG A 243 -13.08 20.59 -1.70
C ARG A 243 -11.89 19.84 -1.12
N ASN A 244 -11.26 20.49 -0.14
CA ASN A 244 -10.15 19.90 0.61
C ASN A 244 -10.62 19.12 1.84
N ASP A 245 -11.86 19.29 2.29
CA ASP A 245 -12.34 18.69 3.52
C ASP A 245 -13.63 17.92 3.29
N PHE A 246 -13.80 16.82 4.03
CA PHE A 246 -15.05 16.08 4.10
C PHE A 246 -15.31 15.63 5.54
N SER A 247 -16.49 15.06 5.78
CA SER A 247 -16.80 14.44 7.05
C SER A 247 -17.28 13.03 6.84
N VAL A 248 -16.93 12.17 7.78
CA VAL A 248 -17.43 10.79 7.88
C VAL A 248 -18.26 10.65 9.14
N LEU A 249 -19.08 9.60 9.18
CA LEU A 249 -19.84 9.23 10.37
C LEU A 249 -19.26 7.94 10.95
N LEU A 250 -18.69 8.01 12.15
CA LEU A 250 -18.20 6.84 12.89
C LEU A 250 -19.27 6.41 13.88
N THR A 251 -19.77 5.19 13.75
CA THR A 251 -20.71 4.56 14.70
C THR A 251 -20.06 3.37 15.37
N LEU A 252 -20.01 3.36 16.70
CA LEU A 252 -19.53 2.25 17.51
C LEU A 252 -20.72 1.54 18.15
N GLN A 253 -20.78 0.24 17.99
CA GLN A 253 -21.71 -0.64 18.68
C GLN A 253 -20.96 -1.39 19.78
N LYS A 254 -21.34 -1.13 21.03
CA LYS A 254 -20.79 -1.79 22.22
C LYS A 254 -21.34 -3.22 22.36
N LYS A 255 -20.64 -4.06 23.13
CA LYS A 255 -21.08 -5.43 23.46
C LYS A 255 -22.45 -5.49 24.14
N ASN A 256 -22.83 -4.45 24.89
CA ASN A 256 -24.14 -4.35 25.54
C ASN A 256 -25.27 -3.87 24.58
N GLY A 257 -24.97 -3.67 23.30
CA GLY A 257 -25.92 -3.22 22.28
C GLY A 257 -26.04 -1.71 22.13
N ALA A 258 -25.45 -0.90 23.02
CA ALA A 258 -25.46 0.56 22.89
C ALA A 258 -24.73 1.02 21.63
N GLN A 259 -25.23 2.08 20.99
CA GLN A 259 -24.63 2.69 19.81
C GLN A 259 -24.22 4.12 20.09
N LEU A 260 -22.98 4.46 19.75
CA LEU A 260 -22.42 5.80 19.85
C LEU A 260 -22.02 6.26 18.46
N THR A 261 -22.35 7.50 18.09
CA THR A 261 -22.07 8.01 16.75
C THR A 261 -21.42 9.38 16.84
N GLU A 262 -20.29 9.55 16.14
CA GLU A 262 -19.51 10.78 16.09
C GLU A 262 -19.22 11.19 14.64
N LYS A 263 -19.27 12.50 14.35
CA LYS A 263 -18.95 13.03 13.02
C LYS A 263 -17.49 13.47 12.99
N VAL A 264 -16.67 12.81 12.18
CA VAL A 264 -15.24 13.12 12.10
C VAL A 264 -14.98 13.99 10.88
N LYS A 265 -14.38 15.17 11.10
CA LYS A 265 -13.88 16.01 10.00
C LYS A 265 -12.51 15.50 9.54
N ILE A 266 -12.34 15.36 8.24
CA ILE A 266 -11.07 15.01 7.60
C ILE A 266 -10.68 16.15 6.67
N THR A 267 -9.45 16.62 6.82
CA THR A 267 -8.88 17.73 6.06
C THR A 267 -7.74 17.20 5.22
N ARG A 268 -7.75 17.50 3.92
CA ARG A 268 -6.65 17.24 3.01
C ARG A 268 -5.40 17.99 3.48
N ARG A 269 -4.23 17.36 3.37
CA ARG A 269 -2.96 18.04 3.65
C ARG A 269 -2.67 19.04 2.54
N ASN A 270 -2.27 20.25 2.93
CA ASN A 270 -1.75 21.24 1.99
C ASN A 270 -0.47 20.68 1.34
N GLU A 271 -0.39 20.77 0.01
CA GLU A 271 0.83 20.39 -0.73
C GLU A 271 1.86 21.51 -0.55
N PRO A 272 2.99 21.26 0.14
CA PRO A 272 3.90 22.32 0.56
C PRO A 272 4.74 22.91 -0.60
N LEU A 273 4.82 22.21 -1.74
CA LEU A 273 5.58 22.60 -2.92
C LEU A 273 4.81 22.24 -4.19
N CYS A 274 5.16 22.88 -5.31
CA CYS A 274 4.70 22.43 -6.63
C CYS A 274 5.49 21.18 -7.03
N VAL A 275 4.81 20.20 -7.62
CA VAL A 275 5.48 19.01 -8.15
C VAL A 275 6.47 19.44 -9.23
N PRO A 276 7.74 19.01 -9.16
CA PRO A 276 8.80 19.51 -10.04
C PRO A 276 8.76 18.96 -11.48
N GLN A 277 7.60 18.63 -12.07
CA GLN A 277 7.53 18.09 -13.45
C GLN A 277 6.86 19.05 -14.41
N ARG A 278 7.47 19.27 -15.58
CA ARG A 278 6.77 19.87 -16.73
C ARG A 278 5.98 18.79 -17.46
N ASP A 279 4.79 19.16 -17.92
CA ASP A 279 3.94 18.29 -18.74
C ASP A 279 4.72 17.74 -19.94
N GLY A 280 4.90 16.41 -19.96
CA GLY A 280 5.52 15.67 -21.07
C GLY A 280 7.02 15.46 -20.93
N GLU A 281 7.63 15.94 -19.85
CA GLU A 281 9.06 15.79 -19.64
C GLU A 281 9.43 14.39 -19.16
N ILE A 282 10.44 13.82 -19.82
CA ILE A 282 11.07 12.55 -19.47
C ILE A 282 12.42 12.85 -18.84
N LEU A 283 12.66 12.29 -17.66
CA LEU A 283 13.89 12.46 -16.92
C LEU A 283 14.82 11.28 -17.18
N VAL A 284 15.96 11.57 -17.80
CA VAL A 284 17.04 10.61 -18.05
C VAL A 284 18.22 11.01 -17.18
N GLY A 285 18.61 10.12 -16.25
CA GLY A 285 19.57 10.46 -15.21
C GLY A 285 20.74 9.50 -15.06
N SER A 286 21.74 9.96 -14.33
CA SER A 286 22.89 9.15 -13.90
C SER A 286 23.26 9.49 -12.47
N CYS A 287 23.75 8.50 -11.72
CA CYS A 287 24.26 8.76 -10.38
C CYS A 287 25.71 9.23 -10.39
N PHE A 288 26.01 10.11 -9.44
CA PHE A 288 27.31 10.71 -9.17
C PHE A 288 27.75 10.32 -7.76
N TYR A 289 28.96 9.77 -7.68
CA TYR A 289 29.56 9.21 -6.47
C TYR A 289 30.69 10.09 -5.94
N PRO A 290 30.99 10.03 -4.63
CA PRO A 290 32.14 10.71 -4.06
C PRO A 290 33.44 10.15 -4.63
N ALA A 291 34.42 11.03 -4.88
CA ALA A 291 35.78 10.62 -5.25
C ALA A 291 36.57 10.35 -3.97
N VAL A 292 37.15 9.15 -3.83
CA VAL A 292 38.08 8.83 -2.72
C VAL A 292 39.52 9.05 -3.23
N PRO A 293 40.31 9.97 -2.64
CA PRO A 293 41.73 10.11 -2.96
C PRO A 293 42.55 8.91 -2.51
N ASP A 294 43.59 8.54 -3.25
CA ASP A 294 44.52 7.43 -2.93
C ASP A 294 45.32 7.62 -1.62
N ASN A 295 45.38 8.84 -1.08
CA ASN A 295 46.42 9.29 -0.15
C ASN A 295 46.01 9.40 1.33
N GLU A 296 44.74 9.17 1.70
CA GLU A 296 44.28 9.27 3.11
C GLU A 296 44.24 7.92 3.88
N LEU A 297 44.67 6.81 3.27
CA LEU A 297 44.64 5.47 3.91
C LEU A 297 46.01 4.79 4.05
N ASP A 298 47.11 5.47 3.71
CA ASP A 298 48.45 4.86 3.64
C ASP A 298 49.26 4.95 4.95
N THR A 299 48.59 4.94 6.11
CA THR A 299 49.28 4.74 7.39
C THR A 299 49.72 3.27 7.54
N PRO A 300 50.97 3.00 7.98
CA PRO A 300 51.52 1.64 8.09
C PRO A 300 50.67 0.64 8.90
N GLU A 301 49.81 1.13 9.80
CA GLU A 301 48.97 0.31 10.68
C GLU A 301 47.83 -0.43 9.94
N LYS A 302 47.33 0.10 8.81
CA LYS A 302 46.27 -0.58 8.00
C LYS A 302 46.82 -1.63 7.02
N LYS A 303 48.12 -1.68 6.77
CA LYS A 303 48.75 -2.74 5.94
C LYS A 303 48.76 -4.12 6.61
N LYS A 304 48.45 -4.21 7.91
CA LYS A 304 48.31 -5.48 8.64
C LYS A 304 46.94 -6.16 8.47
N VAL A 305 45.91 -5.46 7.97
CA VAL A 305 44.59 -6.05 7.69
C VAL A 305 44.53 -6.53 6.22
N LYS A 306 45.48 -7.40 5.84
CA LYS A 306 45.58 -7.93 4.47
C LYS A 306 45.08 -9.37 4.30
N ASN A 307 44.54 -9.96 5.35
CA ASN A 307 43.94 -11.29 5.28
C ASN A 307 42.50 -11.22 5.79
N ALA A 308 41.56 -11.40 4.86
CA ALA A 308 40.14 -11.62 5.08
C ALA A 308 39.34 -10.43 5.67
N GLU A 309 38.99 -9.45 4.84
CA GLU A 309 37.69 -8.76 4.94
C GLU A 309 37.41 -8.01 3.62
N VAL A 310 36.22 -8.23 3.07
CA VAL A 310 35.78 -7.67 1.78
C VAL A 310 35.39 -6.20 2.03
N SER A 311 36.24 -5.25 1.66
CA SER A 311 35.90 -3.83 1.79
C SER A 311 34.95 -3.40 0.67
N TRP A 312 33.73 -2.98 1.05
CA TRP A 312 32.71 -2.34 0.21
C TRP A 312 33.08 -0.93 -0.32
N GLU A 313 34.36 -0.56 -0.26
CA GLU A 313 34.80 0.81 -0.53
C GLU A 313 34.88 1.13 -2.04
N ALA A 314 34.44 2.34 -2.39
CA ALA A 314 34.58 2.95 -3.70
C ALA A 314 36.04 2.88 -4.21
N PRO A 315 36.27 2.86 -5.54
CA PRO A 315 37.59 2.61 -6.11
C PRO A 315 38.71 3.47 -5.53
N LYS A 316 39.88 2.84 -5.37
CA LYS A 316 41.19 3.51 -5.28
C LYS A 316 41.53 4.06 -6.67
N ILE A 317 41.53 5.37 -6.84
CA ILE A 317 41.76 6.03 -8.14
C ILE A 317 43.05 6.86 -8.06
N PRO A 318 44.07 6.56 -8.90
CA PRO A 318 45.35 7.29 -8.94
C PRO A 318 45.27 8.78 -9.29
N ASN A 319 44.11 9.26 -9.77
CA ASN A 319 43.85 10.64 -10.16
C ASN A 319 42.49 11.06 -9.59
N SER A 320 42.49 11.87 -8.53
CA SER A 320 41.29 12.39 -7.87
C SER A 320 40.62 13.48 -8.71
N ARG A 321 39.91 13.12 -9.79
CA ARG A 321 38.90 14.02 -10.33
C ARG A 321 37.75 14.10 -9.33
N TYR A 322 37.53 15.27 -8.78
CA TYR A 322 36.46 15.52 -7.83
C TYR A 322 35.10 15.51 -8.52
N CYS A 323 34.03 15.22 -7.76
CA CYS A 323 32.65 15.17 -8.26
C CYS A 323 32.25 16.40 -9.12
N HIS A 324 32.84 17.56 -8.83
CA HIS A 324 32.55 18.82 -9.50
C HIS A 324 32.93 18.87 -10.97
N GLU A 325 34.07 18.27 -11.34
CA GLU A 325 34.50 18.23 -12.73
C GLU A 325 33.54 17.38 -13.57
N PHE A 326 32.96 16.31 -13.00
CA PHE A 326 31.97 15.49 -13.68
C PHE A 326 30.63 16.21 -13.87
N VAL A 327 30.24 17.05 -12.91
CA VAL A 327 29.02 17.87 -13.02
C VAL A 327 29.20 18.93 -14.11
N ASP A 328 30.35 19.60 -14.15
CA ASP A 328 30.64 20.58 -15.19
C ASP A 328 30.71 19.90 -16.58
N ASP A 329 31.33 18.73 -16.70
CA ASP A 329 31.31 17.92 -17.93
C ASP A 329 29.89 17.53 -18.35
N PHE A 330 29.04 17.10 -17.40
CA PHE A 330 27.65 16.75 -17.68
C PHE A 330 26.80 17.96 -18.11
N ILE A 331 27.08 19.14 -17.58
CA ILE A 331 26.44 20.39 -18.03
C ILE A 331 26.90 20.74 -19.46
N HIS A 332 28.17 20.55 -19.78
CA HIS A 332 28.73 20.88 -21.09
C HIS A 332 28.33 19.88 -22.20
N GLU A 333 28.32 18.59 -21.89
CA GLU A 333 27.95 17.51 -22.81
C GLU A 333 26.93 16.56 -22.13
N PRO A 334 25.65 16.98 -22.04
CA PRO A 334 24.63 16.22 -21.32
C PRO A 334 24.31 14.90 -22.01
N TRP A 335 24.48 13.80 -21.27
CA TRP A 335 23.96 12.47 -21.63
C TRP A 335 22.61 12.16 -20.95
N GLY A 336 21.91 13.20 -20.50
CA GLY A 336 20.64 13.18 -19.79
C GLY A 336 20.29 14.56 -19.23
N ASN A 337 19.18 14.66 -18.51
CA ASN A 337 18.70 15.89 -17.88
C ASN A 337 18.47 15.74 -16.36
N LEU A 338 19.04 14.71 -15.72
CA LEU A 338 18.97 14.50 -14.27
C LEU A 338 20.31 14.03 -13.68
N ALA A 339 20.81 14.76 -12.69
CA ALA A 339 21.96 14.36 -11.87
C ALA A 339 21.50 13.82 -10.51
N VAL A 340 21.94 12.61 -10.15
CA VAL A 340 21.58 11.98 -8.87
C VAL A 340 22.78 11.85 -7.96
N PHE A 341 22.75 12.43 -6.76
CA PHE A 341 23.90 12.48 -5.86
C PHE A 341 23.79 11.45 -4.73
N TRP A 342 24.76 10.53 -4.65
CA TRP A 342 24.90 9.59 -3.52
C TRP A 342 25.31 10.29 -2.21
N PRO A 343 25.17 9.64 -1.04
CA PRO A 343 25.65 10.16 0.23
C PRO A 343 27.15 10.44 0.20
N PHE A 344 27.59 11.36 1.05
CA PHE A 344 28.99 11.78 1.18
C PHE A 344 29.60 12.41 -0.08
N THR A 345 28.79 12.70 -1.11
CA THR A 345 29.14 13.66 -2.16
C THR A 345 28.99 15.08 -1.62
N PRO A 346 30.02 15.60 -0.95
CA PRO A 346 30.68 16.82 -1.44
C PRO A 346 32.21 16.65 -1.39
N GLY A 347 32.94 17.27 -2.33
CA GLY A 347 34.40 17.26 -2.33
C GLY A 347 35.03 17.72 -1.00
N PRO A 348 36.36 17.50 -0.84
CA PRO A 348 37.03 17.45 0.46
C PRO A 348 37.00 18.81 1.17
N SER A 349 36.93 18.74 2.50
CA SER A 349 37.00 19.83 3.49
C SER A 349 35.67 20.49 3.90
N LYS A 350 35.71 21.06 5.10
CA LYS A 350 34.62 21.34 6.05
C LYS A 350 33.60 22.42 5.62
N ASN A 351 33.49 22.75 4.33
CA ASN A 351 32.51 23.72 3.78
C ASN A 351 31.53 23.02 2.82
N SER A 352 30.86 21.96 3.28
CA SER A 352 30.05 21.05 2.45
C SER A 352 28.70 21.60 1.99
N GLU A 353 28.16 22.63 2.63
CA GLU A 353 26.83 23.18 2.29
C GLU A 353 26.85 24.09 1.08
N ASP A 354 27.80 25.03 1.01
CA ASP A 354 27.90 26.00 -0.09
C ASP A 354 28.11 25.29 -1.43
N VAL A 355 28.84 24.17 -1.43
CA VAL A 355 29.19 23.42 -2.63
C VAL A 355 27.96 22.71 -3.23
N SER A 356 27.16 22.01 -2.42
CA SER A 356 25.93 21.35 -2.91
C SER A 356 24.91 22.38 -3.42
N LEU A 357 24.79 23.53 -2.77
CA LEU A 357 23.92 24.63 -3.21
C LEU A 357 24.40 25.23 -4.54
N GLN A 358 25.71 25.40 -4.72
CA GLN A 358 26.28 25.87 -5.99
C GLN A 358 26.00 24.91 -7.14
N TYR A 359 26.06 23.59 -6.93
CA TYR A 359 25.71 22.63 -7.99
C TYR A 359 24.22 22.65 -8.31
N ALA A 360 23.35 22.69 -7.30
CA ALA A 360 21.91 22.84 -7.53
C ALA A 360 21.62 24.09 -8.38
N GLN A 361 22.28 25.22 -8.10
CA GLN A 361 22.17 26.45 -8.90
C GLN A 361 22.72 26.30 -10.32
N LYS A 362 23.92 25.71 -10.48
CA LYS A 362 24.55 25.49 -11.80
C LYS A 362 23.69 24.60 -12.69
N LEU A 363 23.24 23.46 -12.16
CA LEU A 363 22.37 22.51 -12.87
C LEU A 363 21.03 23.17 -13.26
N ALA A 364 20.38 23.87 -12.32
CA ALA A 364 19.13 24.57 -12.60
C ALA A 364 19.29 25.65 -13.70
N LYS A 365 20.41 26.38 -13.72
CA LYS A 365 20.72 27.34 -14.80
C LYS A 365 20.89 26.66 -16.16
N ALA A 366 21.34 25.41 -16.18
CA ALA A 366 21.45 24.59 -17.38
C ALA A 366 20.15 23.85 -17.74
N GLY A 367 19.08 23.99 -16.95
CA GLY A 367 17.83 23.26 -17.14
C GLY A 367 17.92 21.76 -16.80
N ILE A 368 18.90 21.39 -15.97
CA ILE A 368 19.15 20.00 -15.54
C ILE A 368 18.61 19.82 -14.12
N TYR A 369 17.86 18.73 -13.92
CA TYR A 369 17.34 18.35 -12.61
C TYR A 369 18.45 17.77 -11.73
N SER A 370 18.25 17.87 -10.42
CA SER A 370 19.07 17.27 -9.40
C SER A 370 18.22 16.51 -8.40
N MET A 371 18.76 15.44 -7.83
CA MET A 371 18.17 14.74 -6.70
C MET A 371 19.26 14.09 -5.84
N SER A 372 18.94 13.72 -4.61
CA SER A 372 19.82 12.90 -3.76
C SER A 372 19.27 11.49 -3.58
N ILE A 373 20.13 10.56 -3.16
CA ILE A 373 19.73 9.23 -2.67
C ILE A 373 20.41 8.93 -1.34
N TYR A 374 19.71 8.26 -0.42
CA TYR A 374 20.19 7.85 0.91
C TYR A 374 20.68 9.01 1.82
N GLN A 375 20.28 10.26 1.54
CA GLN A 375 20.72 11.41 2.33
C GLN A 375 19.70 11.79 3.39
N HIS A 376 20.20 12.11 4.59
CA HIS A 376 19.45 12.75 5.65
C HIS A 376 20.05 14.14 5.91
N ILE A 377 19.31 15.18 5.56
CA ILE A 377 19.68 16.59 5.81
C ILE A 377 18.60 17.28 6.64
N SER A 378 18.85 18.47 7.17
CA SER A 378 17.81 19.24 7.87
C SER A 378 16.77 19.80 6.89
N ALA A 379 15.54 20.06 7.36
CA ALA A 379 14.49 20.73 6.59
C ALA A 379 14.95 22.07 6.01
N GLU A 380 15.73 22.85 6.77
CA GLU A 380 16.29 24.11 6.31
C GLU A 380 17.23 23.92 5.11
N LYS A 381 18.09 22.90 5.16
CA LYS A 381 19.01 22.58 4.07
C LYS A 381 18.26 22.12 2.83
N ALA A 382 17.24 21.27 2.97
CA ALA A 382 16.40 20.85 1.85
C ALA A 382 15.67 22.04 1.20
N ARG A 383 15.17 23.00 2.00
CA ARG A 383 14.60 24.25 1.50
C ARG A 383 15.61 25.08 0.72
N LYS A 384 16.82 25.30 1.27
CA LYS A 384 17.90 26.03 0.58
C LYS A 384 18.29 25.35 -0.74
N MET A 385 18.36 24.02 -0.77
CA MET A 385 18.63 23.24 -2.00
C MET A 385 17.51 23.45 -3.04
N SER A 386 16.25 23.42 -2.59
CA SER A 386 15.11 23.68 -3.46
C SER A 386 15.17 25.10 -4.04
N GLU A 387 15.44 26.11 -3.22
CA GLU A 387 15.57 27.52 -3.66
C GLU A 387 16.74 27.71 -4.62
N ALA A 388 17.89 27.12 -4.31
CA ALA A 388 19.05 27.07 -5.20
C ALA A 388 18.71 26.46 -6.57
N ALA A 389 17.86 25.43 -6.58
CA ALA A 389 17.34 24.80 -7.79
C ALA A 389 16.06 25.46 -8.33
N GLN A 390 15.80 26.73 -8.01
CA GLN A 390 14.67 27.52 -8.50
C GLN A 390 13.29 26.92 -8.14
N ASN A 391 13.21 26.20 -7.02
CA ASN A 391 12.02 25.48 -6.53
C ASN A 391 11.40 24.50 -7.54
N HIS A 392 12.20 24.04 -8.51
CA HIS A 392 11.74 23.21 -9.62
C HIS A 392 12.75 22.13 -9.99
N PHE A 393 14.04 22.45 -10.09
CA PHE A 393 15.06 21.52 -10.57
C PHE A 393 15.67 20.64 -9.47
N PHE A 394 15.09 20.60 -8.27
CA PHE A 394 15.49 19.67 -7.21
C PHE A 394 14.34 18.74 -6.84
N LEU A 395 14.45 17.47 -7.23
CA LEU A 395 13.43 16.45 -7.01
C LEU A 395 13.40 15.92 -5.58
N GLN A 396 14.28 16.40 -4.69
CA GLN A 396 14.43 15.93 -3.30
C GLN A 396 15.22 14.61 -3.21
N ASN A 397 14.79 13.67 -2.35
CA ASN A 397 15.57 12.51 -1.96
C ASN A 397 14.87 11.19 -2.28
N ASN A 398 15.67 10.23 -2.75
CA ASN A 398 15.33 8.83 -2.84
C ASN A 398 15.85 8.08 -1.60
N ILE A 399 15.01 7.29 -0.95
CA ILE A 399 15.38 6.54 0.26
C ILE A 399 16.02 5.18 -0.05
N GLY A 400 16.08 4.84 -1.34
CA GLY A 400 16.65 3.65 -1.93
C GLY A 400 15.84 2.38 -1.67
N GLU A 401 16.56 1.26 -1.59
CA GLU A 401 16.08 -0.14 -1.52
C GLU A 401 15.34 -0.51 -0.24
N TYR A 402 14.37 0.30 0.17
CA TYR A 402 13.73 0.14 1.46
C TYR A 402 12.88 -1.14 1.49
N ALA A 403 12.04 -1.38 0.48
CA ALA A 403 11.16 -2.54 0.40
C ALA A 403 11.90 -3.86 0.11
N SER A 404 12.93 -3.85 -0.73
CA SER A 404 13.71 -5.05 -1.06
C SER A 404 14.61 -5.51 0.10
N TYR A 405 15.05 -4.60 0.98
CA TYR A 405 15.98 -4.91 2.06
C TYR A 405 15.47 -6.02 2.99
N LEU A 406 14.18 -6.03 3.37
CA LEU A 406 13.62 -7.06 4.25
C LEU A 406 13.57 -8.47 3.62
N TYR A 407 13.79 -8.59 2.31
CA TYR A 407 13.84 -9.86 1.58
C TYR A 407 15.27 -10.39 1.38
N GLN A 408 16.31 -9.65 1.79
CA GLN A 408 17.70 -10.04 1.61
C GLN A 408 18.12 -11.24 2.48
N GLY A 409 17.45 -11.47 3.61
CA GLY A 409 17.72 -12.60 4.49
C GLY A 409 17.08 -12.47 5.87
N PRO A 410 17.18 -13.52 6.72
CA PRO A 410 16.65 -13.52 8.08
C PRO A 410 17.15 -12.36 8.95
N GLU A 411 18.44 -12.00 8.84
CA GLU A 411 19.06 -10.91 9.59
C GLU A 411 18.48 -9.55 9.20
N ALA A 412 18.21 -9.34 7.90
CA ALA A 412 17.59 -8.12 7.40
C ALA A 412 16.12 -8.03 7.85
N ALA A 413 15.38 -9.14 7.81
CA ALA A 413 14.02 -9.21 8.32
C ALA A 413 13.95 -8.92 9.83
N GLU A 414 14.90 -9.44 10.62
CA GLU A 414 15.02 -9.16 12.05
C GLU A 414 15.37 -7.69 12.32
N ALA A 415 16.33 -7.11 11.58
CA ALA A 415 16.69 -5.70 11.68
C ALA A 415 15.50 -4.77 11.35
N CYS A 416 14.66 -5.20 10.39
CA CYS A 416 13.42 -4.53 10.03
C CYS A 416 12.27 -4.80 11.02
N ARG A 417 12.44 -5.71 11.97
CA ARG A 417 11.44 -6.15 12.94
C ARG A 417 10.19 -6.73 12.29
N VAL A 418 10.36 -7.50 11.22
CA VAL A 418 9.27 -8.23 10.56
C VAL A 418 8.55 -9.09 11.62
N PRO A 419 7.23 -8.95 11.78
CA PRO A 419 6.52 -9.56 12.90
C PRO A 419 6.42 -11.07 12.70
N VAL A 420 6.59 -11.84 13.77
CA VAL A 420 6.56 -13.31 13.73
C VAL A 420 5.21 -13.85 14.21
N GLY A 421 4.75 -14.96 13.62
CA GLY A 421 3.53 -15.65 14.06
C GLY A 421 2.22 -14.97 13.65
N LYS A 422 2.31 -13.94 12.80
CA LYS A 422 1.18 -13.18 12.26
C LYS A 422 0.57 -13.83 11.02
N ASP A 423 -0.66 -13.45 10.70
CA ASP A 423 -1.33 -13.87 9.47
C ASP A 423 -0.94 -12.96 8.28
N LEU A 424 -1.43 -13.26 7.08
CA LEU A 424 -1.13 -12.55 5.85
C LEU A 424 -1.58 -11.08 5.89
N ASN A 425 -2.72 -10.79 6.51
CA ASN A 425 -3.23 -9.42 6.60
C ASN A 425 -2.37 -8.61 7.57
N ASP A 426 -2.03 -9.18 8.72
CA ASP A 426 -1.09 -8.58 9.67
C ASP A 426 0.28 -8.31 9.02
N CYS A 427 0.79 -9.24 8.19
CA CYS A 427 2.04 -9.05 7.47
C CYS A 427 1.96 -7.92 6.43
N ARG A 428 0.90 -7.89 5.62
CA ARG A 428 0.62 -6.81 4.65
C ARG A 428 0.51 -5.46 5.36
N ARG A 429 -0.24 -5.40 6.47
CA ARG A 429 -0.42 -4.20 7.28
C ARG A 429 0.89 -3.73 7.88
N PHE A 430 1.70 -4.62 8.44
CA PHE A 430 3.03 -4.27 8.91
C PHE A 430 3.87 -3.65 7.79
N PHE A 431 3.94 -4.28 6.62
CA PHE A 431 4.72 -3.78 5.48
C PHE A 431 4.28 -2.35 5.11
N VAL A 432 2.98 -2.14 4.90
CA VAL A 432 2.45 -0.85 4.44
C VAL A 432 2.42 0.21 5.54
N GLU A 433 1.78 -0.09 6.67
CA GLU A 433 1.38 0.87 7.71
C GLU A 433 2.46 1.11 8.75
N GLU A 434 3.40 0.17 8.92
CA GLU A 434 4.47 0.31 9.90
C GLU A 434 5.82 0.48 9.24
N TYR A 435 6.20 -0.42 8.32
CA TYR A 435 7.53 -0.37 7.73
C TYR A 435 7.66 0.79 6.74
N ILE A 436 6.93 0.77 5.62
CA ILE A 436 7.01 1.83 4.59
C ILE A 436 6.59 3.19 5.18
N ALA A 437 5.43 3.27 5.83
CA ALA A 437 4.91 4.54 6.35
C ALA A 437 5.83 5.18 7.40
N GLN A 438 6.49 4.41 8.27
CA GLN A 438 7.48 4.99 9.19
C GLN A 438 8.75 5.43 8.47
N GLY A 439 9.20 4.67 7.46
CA GLY A 439 10.29 5.07 6.58
C GLY A 439 10.03 6.44 5.96
N VAL A 440 8.88 6.60 5.30
CA VAL A 440 8.41 7.86 4.72
C VAL A 440 8.39 8.98 5.76
N LYS A 441 7.73 8.75 6.91
CA LYS A 441 7.59 9.76 7.97
C LYS A 441 8.94 10.28 8.51
N ARG A 442 9.98 9.43 8.56
CA ARG A 442 11.32 9.87 8.98
C ARG A 442 11.91 10.89 8.01
N TYR A 443 11.73 10.69 6.71
CA TYR A 443 12.25 11.58 5.67
C TYR A 443 11.37 12.81 5.44
N GLU A 444 10.05 12.73 5.64
CA GLU A 444 9.11 13.86 5.50
C GLU A 444 9.45 15.06 6.38
N SER A 445 10.13 14.84 7.51
CA SER A 445 10.64 15.92 8.36
C SER A 445 11.61 16.86 7.63
N SER A 446 12.21 16.39 6.54
CA SER A 446 13.29 17.07 5.83
C SER A 446 12.98 17.25 4.34
N TYR A 447 12.42 16.22 3.70
CA TYR A 447 12.10 16.21 2.28
C TYR A 447 10.59 16.12 2.08
N PRO A 448 9.95 17.13 1.47
CA PRO A 448 8.51 17.10 1.20
C PRO A 448 8.09 15.99 0.23
N TYR A 449 9.01 15.55 -0.64
CA TYR A 449 8.81 14.44 -1.56
C TYR A 449 9.84 13.36 -1.33
N VAL A 450 9.35 12.13 -1.24
CA VAL A 450 10.16 10.94 -0.97
C VAL A 450 10.00 9.98 -2.14
N PHE A 451 11.12 9.69 -2.81
CA PHE A 451 11.21 8.62 -3.80
C PHE A 451 11.61 7.31 -3.11
N SER A 452 11.16 6.17 -3.63
CA SER A 452 11.73 4.85 -3.32
C SER A 452 12.32 4.23 -4.59
N THR A 453 13.37 3.43 -4.42
CA THR A 453 13.90 2.54 -5.45
C THR A 453 13.79 1.11 -4.94
N SER A 454 13.03 0.24 -5.59
CA SER A 454 12.72 -1.10 -5.05
C SER A 454 13.12 -2.23 -6.00
N GLY A 455 13.94 -3.16 -5.53
CA GLY A 455 14.30 -4.40 -6.24
C GLY A 455 13.19 -5.45 -6.29
N THR A 456 11.96 -5.09 -5.89
CA THR A 456 10.80 -5.99 -5.86
C THR A 456 9.63 -5.42 -6.66
N SER A 457 8.75 -6.30 -7.15
CA SER A 457 7.48 -5.94 -7.79
C SER A 457 6.38 -5.68 -6.74
N LEU A 458 6.63 -4.74 -5.82
CA LEU A 458 5.72 -4.37 -4.72
C LEU A 458 5.40 -2.85 -4.71
N ALA A 459 5.53 -2.17 -5.85
CA ALA A 459 5.29 -0.73 -5.96
C ALA A 459 3.89 -0.33 -5.51
N ASN A 460 2.87 -1.18 -5.75
CA ASN A 460 1.52 -0.96 -5.25
C ASN A 460 1.48 -0.72 -3.75
N TYR A 461 2.21 -1.53 -2.97
CA TYR A 461 2.22 -1.43 -1.51
C TYR A 461 3.09 -0.28 -1.01
N GLU A 462 4.17 0.07 -1.72
CA GLU A 462 5.02 1.21 -1.36
C GLU A 462 4.29 2.55 -1.56
N LEU A 463 3.62 2.72 -2.70
CA LEU A 463 2.79 3.91 -2.98
C LEU A 463 1.61 4.02 -2.01
N GLU A 464 1.05 2.88 -1.62
CA GLU A 464 0.01 2.76 -0.60
C GLU A 464 0.52 3.13 0.82
N GLY A 465 1.79 2.84 1.13
CA GLY A 465 2.45 3.18 2.38
C GLY A 465 2.90 4.64 2.48
N GLY A 466 2.69 5.45 1.43
CA GLY A 466 2.94 6.89 1.43
C GLY A 466 4.15 7.33 0.61
N ILE A 467 4.86 6.43 -0.07
CA ILE A 467 5.91 6.83 -1.02
C ILE A 467 5.29 7.72 -2.10
N ARG A 468 5.87 8.90 -2.32
CA ARG A 468 5.31 9.87 -3.26
C ARG A 468 5.53 9.41 -4.70
N PHE A 469 6.75 8.98 -5.00
CA PHE A 469 7.21 8.60 -6.33
C PHE A 469 7.99 7.28 -6.26
N ILE A 470 7.82 6.42 -7.26
CA ILE A 470 8.39 5.07 -7.22
C ILE A 470 9.31 4.82 -8.41
N CYS A 471 10.47 4.25 -8.13
CA CYS A 471 11.35 3.68 -9.13
C CYS A 471 11.53 2.18 -8.83
N SER A 472 11.46 1.32 -9.84
CA SER A 472 11.90 -0.07 -9.66
C SER A 472 13.41 -0.14 -9.88
N GLU A 473 14.13 -0.82 -8.99
CA GLU A 473 15.54 -1.16 -9.18
C GLU A 473 15.64 -2.29 -10.21
N LEU A 474 15.60 -1.89 -11.48
CA LEU A 474 15.61 -2.80 -12.60
C LEU A 474 16.91 -3.60 -12.64
N TYR A 475 16.81 -4.81 -13.19
CA TYR A 475 17.85 -5.85 -13.22
C TYR A 475 18.06 -6.61 -11.91
N ALA A 476 17.62 -6.06 -10.77
CA ALA A 476 17.78 -6.68 -9.45
C ALA A 476 16.99 -7.99 -9.29
N ILE A 477 17.33 -8.77 -8.26
CA ILE A 477 16.60 -10.00 -7.92
C ILE A 477 15.19 -9.63 -7.45
N GLY A 478 14.16 -10.02 -8.21
CA GLY A 478 12.76 -9.61 -8.00
C GLY A 478 12.26 -8.63 -9.07
N ALA A 479 13.14 -7.77 -9.59
CA ALA A 479 12.90 -6.88 -10.72
C ALA A 479 13.74 -7.26 -11.97
N GLN A 480 14.09 -8.55 -12.06
CA GLN A 480 14.99 -9.07 -13.08
C GLN A 480 14.33 -9.02 -14.46
N ASN A 481 13.10 -9.53 -14.57
CA ASN A 481 12.28 -9.40 -15.77
C ASN A 481 11.77 -7.95 -15.88
N LEU A 482 12.40 -7.17 -16.77
CA LEU A 482 12.17 -5.74 -16.87
C LEU A 482 10.73 -5.40 -17.25
N ALA A 483 10.13 -6.19 -18.15
CA ALA A 483 8.75 -5.99 -18.57
C ALA A 483 7.76 -6.29 -17.43
N TRP A 484 8.02 -7.31 -16.62
CA TRP A 484 7.16 -7.62 -15.48
C TRP A 484 7.19 -6.52 -14.42
N ALA A 485 8.38 -6.14 -13.95
CA ALA A 485 8.55 -5.13 -12.89
C ALA A 485 7.94 -3.79 -13.31
N SER A 486 8.14 -3.39 -14.57
CA SER A 486 7.60 -2.14 -15.11
C SER A 486 6.09 -2.20 -15.32
N SER A 487 5.53 -3.38 -15.61
CA SER A 487 4.08 -3.58 -15.71
C SER A 487 3.38 -3.48 -14.35
N GLU A 488 4.03 -3.93 -13.27
CA GLU A 488 3.54 -3.76 -11.89
C GLU A 488 3.60 -2.31 -11.45
N MET A 489 4.73 -1.65 -11.66
CA MET A 489 4.87 -0.24 -11.35
C MET A 489 3.88 0.64 -12.13
N ARG A 490 3.64 0.35 -13.41
CA ARG A 490 2.65 1.08 -14.22
C ARG A 490 1.22 0.85 -13.74
N GLY A 491 0.87 -0.38 -13.34
CA GLY A 491 -0.44 -0.67 -12.76
C GLY A 491 -0.64 0.00 -11.40
N ALA A 492 0.38 -0.02 -10.54
CA ALA A 492 0.42 0.73 -9.28
C ALA A 492 0.29 2.24 -9.52
N ALA A 493 1.02 2.79 -10.50
CA ALA A 493 0.94 4.20 -10.86
C ALA A 493 -0.45 4.61 -11.38
N ARG A 494 -1.21 3.70 -11.99
CA ARG A 494 -2.58 3.99 -12.42
C ARG A 494 -3.56 4.06 -11.26
N LYS A 495 -3.41 3.17 -10.27
CA LYS A 495 -4.21 3.18 -9.03
C LYS A 495 -3.90 4.42 -8.18
N TRP A 496 -2.62 4.69 -7.97
CA TRP A 496 -2.16 5.69 -6.98
C TRP A 496 -1.80 7.05 -7.58
N LYS A 497 -1.67 7.15 -8.91
CA LYS A 497 -1.41 8.39 -9.67
C LYS A 497 -0.21 9.19 -9.14
N PRO A 498 0.98 8.58 -8.93
CA PRO A 498 2.19 9.35 -8.69
C PRO A 498 2.55 10.14 -9.94
N GLU A 499 3.15 11.30 -9.75
CA GLU A 499 3.56 12.16 -10.87
C GLU A 499 4.80 11.58 -11.57
N TYR A 500 5.73 11.03 -10.79
CA TYR A 500 6.86 10.25 -11.30
C TYR A 500 6.75 8.77 -11.01
N TRP A 501 7.07 7.98 -12.02
CA TRP A 501 7.38 6.58 -11.88
C TRP A 501 8.37 6.14 -12.97
N GLY A 502 9.20 5.14 -12.69
CA GLY A 502 10.06 4.57 -13.72
C GLY A 502 11.22 3.71 -13.23
N GLY A 503 12.26 3.61 -14.05
CA GLY A 503 13.35 2.66 -13.85
C GLY A 503 14.55 3.28 -13.15
N TRP A 504 15.05 2.62 -12.11
CA TRP A 504 16.40 2.79 -11.59
C TRP A 504 17.24 1.59 -12.03
N LEU A 505 18.08 1.76 -13.04
CA LEU A 505 18.77 0.68 -13.72
C LEU A 505 20.08 0.35 -12.98
N ALA A 506 20.05 -0.68 -12.13
CA ALA A 506 21.23 -1.29 -11.52
C ALA A 506 22.01 -2.19 -12.50
N HIS A 507 22.08 -1.76 -13.77
CA HIS A 507 22.57 -2.56 -14.88
C HIS A 507 23.98 -3.11 -14.63
N GLU A 508 24.92 -2.28 -14.16
CA GLU A 508 26.29 -2.72 -13.95
C GLU A 508 26.41 -3.81 -12.87
N TRP A 509 25.76 -3.59 -11.72
CA TRP A 509 25.77 -4.48 -10.55
C TRP A 509 25.10 -5.82 -10.81
N GLN A 510 24.04 -5.81 -11.61
CA GLN A 510 23.19 -6.99 -11.78
C GLN A 510 23.56 -7.80 -13.04
N THR A 511 24.41 -7.28 -13.93
CA THR A 511 24.85 -7.97 -15.16
C THR A 511 26.32 -8.42 -15.10
N THR A 512 26.82 -8.73 -13.90
CA THR A 512 28.22 -9.12 -13.65
C THR A 512 28.66 -10.37 -14.42
N ALA A 513 27.73 -11.24 -14.82
CA ALA A 513 28.02 -12.39 -15.68
C ALA A 513 28.43 -12.00 -17.12
N VAL A 514 28.12 -10.77 -17.55
CA VAL A 514 28.47 -10.23 -18.88
C VAL A 514 29.71 -9.32 -18.73
N PRO A 515 30.87 -9.69 -19.32
CA PRO A 515 32.11 -8.92 -19.23
C PRO A 515 32.01 -7.51 -19.82
N TYR A 516 32.83 -6.58 -19.31
CA TYR A 516 32.86 -5.21 -19.82
C TYR A 516 33.33 -5.06 -21.27
N HIS A 517 34.13 -6.00 -21.77
CA HIS A 517 34.60 -5.97 -23.15
C HIS A 517 33.60 -6.57 -24.14
N ALA A 518 32.49 -7.15 -23.65
CA ALA A 518 31.44 -7.71 -24.48
C ALA A 518 30.48 -6.62 -24.95
N GLU A 519 30.24 -6.54 -26.27
CA GLU A 519 29.30 -5.57 -26.85
C GLU A 519 27.87 -5.77 -26.32
N GLN A 520 27.48 -7.02 -26.06
CA GLN A 520 26.17 -7.39 -25.52
C GLN A 520 25.87 -6.68 -24.19
N LYS A 521 26.89 -6.31 -23.40
CA LYS A 521 26.68 -5.56 -22.14
C LYS A 521 26.08 -4.19 -22.40
N PHE A 522 26.55 -3.49 -23.42
CA PHE A 522 26.08 -2.14 -23.74
C PHE A 522 24.80 -2.16 -24.56
N VAL A 523 24.63 -3.19 -25.41
CA VAL A 523 23.37 -3.41 -26.12
C VAL A 523 22.23 -3.77 -25.15
N LEU A 524 22.52 -4.54 -24.09
CA LEU A 524 21.58 -4.82 -23.00
C LEU A 524 21.12 -3.55 -22.29
N LEU A 525 22.06 -2.65 -21.94
CA LEU A 525 21.72 -1.36 -21.35
C LEU A 525 20.79 -0.56 -22.27
N ARG A 526 21.13 -0.45 -23.56
CA ARG A 526 20.32 0.29 -24.54
C ARG A 526 18.92 -0.31 -24.65
N ALA A 527 18.81 -1.64 -24.77
CA ALA A 527 17.52 -2.31 -24.85
C ALA A 527 16.67 -2.09 -23.59
N GLY A 528 17.28 -2.12 -22.40
CA GLY A 528 16.59 -1.83 -21.14
C GLY A 528 16.06 -0.39 -21.06
N LEU A 529 16.87 0.60 -21.45
CA LEU A 529 16.45 2.01 -21.52
C LEU A 529 15.29 2.21 -22.51
N LEU A 530 15.40 1.65 -23.72
CA LEU A 530 14.35 1.72 -24.72
C LEU A 530 13.07 1.00 -24.28
N GLN A 531 13.19 -0.12 -23.55
CA GLN A 531 12.05 -0.82 -22.99
C GLN A 531 11.32 0.05 -21.97
N GLN A 532 12.03 0.72 -21.06
CA GLN A 532 11.41 1.68 -20.13
C GLN A 532 10.66 2.80 -20.84
N TYR A 533 11.30 3.40 -21.84
CA TYR A 533 10.70 4.43 -22.67
C TYR A 533 9.39 3.95 -23.32
N LEU A 534 9.45 2.78 -23.97
CA LEU A 534 8.32 2.13 -24.64
C LEU A 534 7.17 1.87 -23.66
N MET A 535 7.49 1.45 -22.43
CA MET A 535 6.52 1.07 -21.41
C MET A 535 5.83 2.22 -20.70
N GLY A 536 6.36 3.44 -20.76
CA GLY A 536 5.69 4.61 -20.20
C GLY A 536 6.44 5.36 -19.11
N SER A 537 7.63 4.91 -18.72
CA SER A 537 8.38 5.47 -17.59
C SER A 537 8.69 6.95 -17.81
N SER A 538 8.42 7.79 -16.82
CA SER A 538 8.77 9.22 -16.83
C SER A 538 10.16 9.50 -16.26
N LEU A 539 10.75 8.51 -15.58
CA LEU A 539 12.06 8.60 -14.94
C LEU A 539 12.90 7.36 -15.28
N MET A 540 14.11 7.55 -15.78
CA MET A 540 15.06 6.48 -16.14
C MET A 540 16.46 6.87 -15.70
N ILE A 541 16.95 6.24 -14.63
CA ILE A 541 18.24 6.57 -14.01
C ILE A 541 19.18 5.38 -14.19
N LEU A 542 20.38 5.62 -14.71
CA LEU A 542 21.46 4.64 -14.66
C LEU A 542 22.23 4.80 -13.34
N GLU A 543 22.30 3.71 -12.57
CA GLU A 543 22.92 3.75 -11.24
C GLU A 543 24.43 3.97 -11.32
N SER A 544 25.15 3.14 -12.07
CA SER A 544 26.61 3.14 -12.08
C SER A 544 27.17 2.94 -13.49
N GLY A 545 28.47 3.20 -13.63
CA GLY A 545 29.21 2.99 -14.88
C GLY A 545 29.55 4.27 -15.63
N THR A 546 28.76 5.34 -15.55
CA THR A 546 29.01 6.59 -16.30
C THR A 546 30.17 7.41 -15.73
N GLN A 547 30.27 7.54 -14.41
CA GLN A 547 31.40 8.20 -13.75
C GLN A 547 32.56 7.22 -13.52
N THR A 548 32.23 6.10 -12.89
CA THR A 548 33.15 5.00 -12.57
C THR A 548 32.36 3.71 -12.56
N THR A 549 33.02 2.59 -12.84
CA THR A 549 32.45 1.29 -12.52
C THR A 549 32.61 1.02 -11.01
N GLN A 550 31.71 0.23 -10.44
CA GLN A 550 31.69 -0.17 -9.04
C GLN A 550 31.63 -1.70 -8.85
N ALA A 551 31.01 -2.41 -9.80
CA ALA A 551 30.82 -3.85 -9.79
C ALA A 551 32.00 -4.62 -10.41
N GLY A 552 33.10 -3.95 -10.70
CA GLY A 552 34.27 -4.53 -11.37
C GLY A 552 34.89 -5.69 -10.60
N TYR A 553 34.85 -5.67 -9.26
CA TYR A 553 35.32 -6.82 -8.47
C TYR A 553 34.55 -8.12 -8.76
N PHE A 554 33.25 -8.02 -9.06
CA PHE A 554 32.34 -9.14 -9.30
C PHE A 554 32.13 -9.43 -10.78
N THR A 555 32.40 -8.46 -11.65
CA THR A 555 32.18 -8.61 -13.10
C THR A 555 33.18 -9.59 -13.70
N LYS A 556 32.66 -10.56 -14.46
CA LYS A 556 33.45 -11.55 -15.17
C LYS A 556 34.50 -10.89 -16.06
N ASP A 557 35.71 -11.44 -16.03
CA ASP A 557 36.86 -11.03 -16.85
C ASP A 557 37.25 -9.54 -16.74
N SER A 558 36.88 -8.89 -15.63
CA SER A 558 37.28 -7.50 -15.35
C SER A 558 38.73 -7.37 -14.87
N GLY A 559 39.32 -8.46 -14.35
CA GLY A 559 40.56 -8.42 -13.57
C GLY A 559 40.35 -7.99 -12.11
N LYS A 560 39.11 -8.10 -11.59
CA LYS A 560 38.70 -7.63 -10.25
C LYS A 560 38.96 -6.15 -10.00
N GLN A 561 38.94 -5.34 -11.06
CA GLN A 561 39.22 -3.91 -10.99
C GLN A 561 38.00 -3.08 -11.39
N ASN A 562 37.92 -1.89 -10.82
CA ASN A 562 37.00 -0.85 -11.24
C ASN A 562 37.72 0.13 -12.18
N PHE A 563 36.97 0.74 -13.09
CA PHE A 563 37.47 1.64 -14.13
C PHE A 563 36.95 3.06 -13.86
N GLY A 564 37.86 4.02 -13.73
CA GLY A 564 37.54 5.44 -13.55
C GLY A 564 37.16 6.16 -14.85
N TYR A 565 36.69 7.40 -14.71
CA TYR A 565 36.03 8.24 -15.73
C TYR A 565 36.66 8.28 -17.13
N GLU A 566 37.99 8.33 -17.20
CA GLU A 566 38.73 8.47 -18.47
C GLU A 566 38.92 7.15 -19.23
N HIS A 567 38.64 6.02 -18.59
CA HIS A 567 38.75 4.70 -19.20
C HIS A 567 37.65 4.48 -20.24
N ALA A 568 37.92 3.55 -21.17
CA ALA A 568 37.00 3.22 -22.26
C ALA A 568 35.62 2.75 -21.77
N ILE A 569 35.55 2.02 -20.65
CA ILE A 569 34.30 1.45 -20.15
C ILE A 569 33.32 2.53 -19.65
N PRO A 570 33.69 3.48 -18.76
CA PRO A 570 32.80 4.59 -18.44
C PRO A 570 32.45 5.50 -19.61
N LYS A 571 33.41 5.76 -20.52
CA LYS A 571 33.13 6.48 -21.79
C LYS A 571 32.06 5.77 -22.62
N ARG A 572 32.09 4.44 -22.66
CA ARG A 572 31.09 3.63 -23.37
C ARG A 572 29.71 3.71 -22.71
N TYR A 573 29.62 3.66 -21.38
CA TYR A 573 28.36 3.90 -20.66
C TYR A 573 27.77 5.29 -20.95
N ARG A 574 28.60 6.34 -20.89
CA ARG A 574 28.15 7.71 -21.24
C ARG A 574 27.68 7.81 -22.68
N SER A 575 28.37 7.14 -23.61
CA SER A 575 27.95 7.10 -25.03
C SER A 575 26.59 6.43 -25.22
N GLU A 576 26.29 5.35 -24.50
CA GLU A 576 24.96 4.70 -24.56
C GLU A 576 23.86 5.57 -23.94
N MET A 577 24.14 6.21 -22.80
CA MET A 577 23.21 7.17 -22.18
C MET A 577 22.95 8.35 -23.11
N LYS A 578 24.00 8.93 -23.71
CA LYS A 578 23.88 10.04 -24.67
C LYS A 578 23.05 9.63 -25.88
N ARG A 579 23.30 8.44 -26.44
CA ARG A 579 22.53 7.91 -27.57
C ARG A 579 21.05 7.75 -27.22
N PHE A 580 20.74 7.26 -26.02
CA PHE A 580 19.36 7.15 -25.55
C PHE A 580 18.73 8.53 -25.31
N TRP A 581 19.47 9.46 -24.71
CA TRP A 581 19.00 10.82 -24.49
C TRP A 581 18.69 11.54 -25.81
N ASP A 582 19.56 11.43 -26.80
CA ASP A 582 19.32 11.96 -28.15
C ASP A 582 18.06 11.35 -28.76
N PHE A 583 17.87 10.04 -28.60
CA PHE A 583 16.65 9.36 -29.04
C PHE A 583 15.39 9.94 -28.38
N VAL A 584 15.41 10.19 -27.06
CA VAL A 584 14.28 10.79 -26.32
C VAL A 584 13.98 12.19 -26.84
N GLN A 585 15.02 13.00 -27.09
CA GLN A 585 14.87 14.36 -27.60
C GLN A 585 14.31 14.40 -29.04
N THR A 586 14.71 13.47 -29.90
CA THR A 586 14.28 13.46 -31.31
C THR A 586 13.02 12.65 -31.56
N SER A 587 12.56 11.86 -30.59
CA SER A 587 11.41 10.95 -30.75
C SER A 587 10.32 11.23 -29.73
N PRO A 588 9.89 12.50 -29.52
CA PRO A 588 9.06 12.89 -28.38
C PRO A 588 7.82 12.02 -28.28
N LYS A 589 7.62 11.43 -27.11
CA LYS A 589 6.40 10.70 -26.80
C LYS A 589 5.31 11.68 -26.43
N ARG A 590 4.08 11.47 -26.94
CA ARG A 590 2.93 12.10 -26.30
C ARG A 590 2.81 11.65 -24.85
N LEU A 591 2.34 12.58 -24.03
CA LEU A 591 2.06 12.39 -22.61
C LEU A 591 1.26 11.11 -22.33
N GLY A 592 1.64 10.42 -21.26
CA GLY A 592 0.90 9.28 -20.73
C GLY A 592 1.55 7.92 -20.95
N THR A 593 0.76 6.90 -20.66
CA THR A 593 1.14 5.49 -20.67
C THR A 593 0.55 4.79 -21.89
N PRO A 594 1.14 3.68 -22.38
CA PRO A 594 0.60 2.99 -23.53
C PRO A 594 -0.81 2.44 -23.27
N GLU A 595 -1.56 2.20 -24.35
CA GLU A 595 -2.79 1.43 -24.29
C GLU A 595 -2.50 0.03 -23.72
N THR A 596 -3.35 -0.41 -22.78
CA THR A 596 -3.28 -1.75 -22.18
C THR A 596 -4.71 -2.24 -22.01
N LYS A 597 -5.02 -3.41 -22.56
CA LYS A 597 -6.36 -4.00 -22.47
C LYS A 597 -6.43 -5.14 -21.46
N ILE A 598 -5.27 -5.66 -21.04
CA ILE A 598 -5.13 -6.79 -20.14
C ILE A 598 -4.50 -6.30 -18.83
N ALA A 599 -5.14 -6.68 -17.73
CA ALA A 599 -4.57 -6.56 -16.39
C ALA A 599 -4.39 -7.94 -15.76
N LEU A 600 -3.29 -8.08 -15.03
CA LEU A 600 -2.96 -9.21 -14.19
C LEU A 600 -3.20 -8.77 -12.74
N ALA A 601 -4.02 -9.49 -11.99
CA ALA A 601 -4.28 -9.13 -10.60
C ALA A 601 -3.09 -9.54 -9.74
N LEU A 602 -2.53 -8.58 -9.01
CA LEU A 602 -1.81 -8.84 -7.77
C LEU A 602 -2.88 -8.91 -6.68
N GLY A 603 -3.23 -10.13 -6.26
CA GLY A 603 -4.37 -10.36 -5.37
C GLY A 603 -4.15 -9.81 -3.96
N ASN A 604 -5.24 -9.75 -3.19
CA ASN A 604 -5.18 -9.24 -1.83
C ASN A 604 -4.27 -10.11 -0.96
N CYS A 605 -3.36 -9.46 -0.24
CA CYS A 605 -2.30 -10.07 0.58
C CYS A 605 -1.26 -10.89 -0.20
N ASP A 606 -1.20 -10.78 -1.53
CA ASP A 606 -0.12 -11.40 -2.30
C ASP A 606 1.20 -10.63 -2.11
N SER A 607 2.28 -11.38 -1.91
CA SER A 607 3.63 -10.86 -1.69
C SER A 607 4.61 -11.29 -2.79
N PHE A 608 4.11 -11.59 -4.00
CA PHE A 608 4.96 -12.01 -5.11
C PHE A 608 5.91 -10.89 -5.54
N VAL A 609 7.22 -11.06 -5.27
CA VAL A 609 8.23 -10.02 -5.51
C VAL A 609 8.65 -9.88 -6.97
N GLY A 610 8.10 -10.68 -7.89
CA GLY A 610 8.43 -10.66 -9.33
C GLY A 610 9.40 -11.76 -9.79
N LEU A 611 9.85 -12.62 -8.88
CA LEU A 611 10.64 -13.82 -9.16
C LEU A 611 10.16 -14.96 -8.24
N ASN A 612 10.20 -16.20 -8.73
CA ASN A 612 9.95 -17.38 -7.89
C ASN A 612 11.23 -18.18 -7.67
N LEU A 613 11.92 -17.91 -6.56
CA LEU A 613 12.98 -18.78 -6.07
C LEU A 613 12.35 -19.90 -5.23
N PRO A 614 12.66 -21.19 -5.48
CA PRO A 614 12.12 -22.28 -4.69
C PRO A 614 12.37 -22.07 -3.20
N GLY A 615 11.30 -22.05 -2.41
CA GLY A 615 11.39 -21.90 -0.96
C GLY A 615 11.51 -20.47 -0.43
N TYR A 616 11.37 -19.45 -1.28
CA TYR A 616 11.38 -18.04 -0.88
C TYR A 616 10.23 -17.73 0.09
N PRO A 617 10.44 -16.93 1.15
CA PRO A 617 9.42 -16.69 2.17
C PRO A 617 8.37 -15.67 1.71
N VAL A 618 7.10 -16.00 1.98
CA VAL A 618 5.98 -15.06 1.85
C VAL A 618 6.12 -13.95 2.88
N TRP A 619 5.99 -12.68 2.46
CA TRP A 619 6.14 -11.48 3.31
C TRP A 619 7.41 -11.48 4.21
N SER A 620 8.54 -12.00 3.71
CA SER A 620 9.80 -12.13 4.46
C SER A 620 9.69 -12.87 5.79
N GLN A 621 8.72 -13.78 5.90
CA GLN A 621 8.54 -14.60 7.09
C GLN A 621 9.56 -15.74 7.16
N HIS A 622 10.85 -15.43 7.14
CA HIS A 622 11.96 -16.41 7.13
C HIS A 622 11.83 -17.43 8.27
N GLN A 623 11.67 -16.96 9.51
CA GLN A 623 11.57 -17.83 10.69
C GLN A 623 10.31 -18.71 10.68
N LYS A 624 9.20 -18.20 10.12
CA LYS A 624 7.95 -18.97 10.01
C LYS A 624 8.06 -20.03 8.91
N ALA A 625 8.64 -19.66 7.77
CA ALA A 625 8.88 -20.53 6.62
C ALA A 625 9.82 -21.71 6.91
N GLU A 626 10.68 -21.61 7.92
CA GLU A 626 11.48 -22.73 8.44
C GLU A 626 10.63 -23.79 9.15
N LYS A 627 9.62 -23.35 9.90
CA LYS A 627 8.76 -24.23 10.73
C LYS A 627 7.50 -24.69 10.00
N ASP A 628 7.02 -23.88 9.06
CA ASP A 628 5.79 -24.09 8.31
C ASP A 628 6.05 -23.87 6.81
N PRO A 629 6.19 -24.95 6.02
CA PRO A 629 6.45 -24.87 4.59
C PRO A 629 5.37 -24.11 3.79
N ARG A 630 4.17 -23.90 4.35
CA ARG A 630 3.11 -23.11 3.70
C ARG A 630 3.48 -21.64 3.54
N TRP A 631 4.40 -21.13 4.37
CA TRP A 631 4.92 -19.76 4.30
C TRP A 631 6.06 -19.61 3.29
N ARG A 632 6.30 -20.63 2.46
CA ARG A 632 7.20 -20.57 1.31
C ARG A 632 6.40 -20.43 0.03
N TYR A 633 7.02 -19.84 -0.98
CA TYR A 633 6.45 -19.76 -2.31
C TYR A 633 6.04 -21.14 -2.83
N GLY A 634 4.79 -21.22 -3.27
CA GLY A 634 4.13 -22.46 -3.67
C GLY A 634 3.38 -22.32 -4.99
N ASP A 635 2.31 -23.10 -5.15
CA ASP A 635 1.56 -23.14 -6.41
C ASP A 635 0.85 -21.81 -6.73
N ALA A 636 0.56 -20.98 -5.73
CA ALA A 636 0.11 -19.60 -5.91
C ALA A 636 1.16 -18.78 -6.69
N GLN A 637 2.40 -18.66 -6.20
CA GLN A 637 3.46 -17.92 -6.90
C GLN A 637 3.89 -18.58 -8.22
N LYS A 638 3.78 -19.90 -8.37
CA LYS A 638 3.94 -20.55 -9.68
C LYS A 638 2.87 -20.11 -10.69
N THR A 639 1.67 -19.74 -10.24
CA THR A 639 0.64 -19.15 -11.10
C THR A 639 1.11 -17.79 -11.63
N SER A 640 1.74 -16.96 -10.78
CA SER A 640 2.34 -15.69 -11.21
C SER A 640 3.47 -15.91 -12.23
N VAL A 641 4.32 -16.93 -12.03
CA VAL A 641 5.37 -17.29 -13.01
C VAL A 641 4.80 -17.78 -14.33
N LEU A 642 3.75 -18.61 -14.30
CA LEU A 642 3.06 -19.05 -15.50
C LEU A 642 2.58 -17.85 -16.32
N ILE A 643 1.93 -16.89 -15.65
CA ILE A 643 1.44 -15.66 -16.26
C ILE A 643 2.61 -14.80 -16.76
N GLN A 644 3.67 -14.64 -15.98
CA GLN A 644 4.89 -13.94 -16.39
C GLN A 644 5.48 -14.52 -17.68
N ASN A 645 5.52 -15.85 -17.82
CA ASN A 645 5.99 -16.52 -19.03
C ASN A 645 5.06 -16.35 -20.24
N ILE A 646 3.78 -16.08 -20.03
CA ILE A 646 2.82 -15.84 -21.12
C ILE A 646 2.93 -14.40 -21.63
N PHE A 647 2.98 -13.42 -20.72
CA PHE A 647 2.87 -12.00 -21.06
C PHE A 647 4.21 -11.25 -21.14
N CYS A 648 5.21 -11.72 -20.39
CA CYS A 648 6.56 -11.16 -20.33
C CYS A 648 7.63 -12.26 -20.56
N PRO A 649 7.54 -13.07 -21.64
CA PRO A 649 8.50 -14.15 -21.89
C PRO A 649 9.91 -13.62 -22.11
N LEU A 650 10.90 -14.25 -21.48
CA LEU A 650 12.31 -13.96 -21.70
C LEU A 650 12.77 -14.52 -23.05
N ALA A 651 13.46 -13.70 -23.84
CA ALA A 651 14.14 -14.16 -25.04
C ALA A 651 15.48 -14.82 -24.66
N SER A 652 15.49 -16.14 -24.46
CA SER A 652 16.63 -16.88 -23.86
C SER A 652 17.99 -16.53 -24.47
N ASP A 653 18.03 -16.38 -25.80
CA ASP A 653 19.27 -16.21 -26.57
C ASP A 653 19.49 -14.76 -27.03
N ALA A 654 18.70 -13.81 -26.52
CA ALA A 654 18.82 -12.39 -26.87
C ALA A 654 20.23 -11.83 -26.61
N LEU A 655 20.95 -12.37 -25.62
CA LEU A 655 22.28 -11.93 -25.23
C LEU A 655 23.40 -12.92 -25.61
N SER A 656 23.14 -13.86 -26.52
CA SER A 656 24.11 -14.90 -26.90
C SER A 656 25.53 -14.33 -27.13
N PRO A 657 26.58 -14.94 -26.57
CA PRO A 657 26.62 -16.24 -25.88
C PRO A 657 26.22 -16.21 -24.39
N TYR A 658 25.82 -15.05 -23.85
CA TYR A 658 25.44 -14.91 -22.45
C TYR A 658 23.95 -15.22 -22.26
N PRO A 659 23.54 -15.79 -21.11
CA PRO A 659 22.14 -16.01 -20.83
C PRO A 659 21.40 -14.68 -20.66
N ASN A 660 20.20 -14.58 -21.22
CA ASN A 660 19.30 -13.47 -20.94
C ASN A 660 18.38 -13.82 -19.76
N HIS A 661 18.43 -12.99 -18.73
CA HIS A 661 17.51 -13.07 -17.60
C HIS A 661 16.57 -11.87 -17.49
N TRP A 662 16.74 -10.85 -18.34
CA TRP A 662 16.17 -9.52 -18.09
C TRP A 662 15.20 -9.05 -19.17
N LEU A 663 15.61 -9.14 -20.43
CA LEU A 663 14.83 -8.62 -21.54
C LEU A 663 13.66 -9.56 -21.85
N ALA A 664 12.45 -9.04 -21.72
CA ALA A 664 11.22 -9.79 -21.93
C ALA A 664 10.36 -9.15 -23.02
N GLY A 665 9.83 -9.99 -23.92
CA GLY A 665 8.92 -9.56 -24.97
C GLY A 665 7.52 -9.26 -24.44
N SER A 666 6.64 -8.77 -25.32
CA SER A 666 5.24 -8.49 -25.00
C SER A 666 4.31 -9.05 -26.09
N PRO A 667 4.09 -10.38 -26.15
CA PRO A 667 3.39 -11.02 -27.28
C PRO A 667 1.99 -10.45 -27.54
N TYR A 668 1.28 -10.09 -26.46
CA TYR A 668 -0.09 -9.55 -26.51
C TYR A 668 -0.16 -8.02 -26.41
N GLY A 669 0.97 -7.34 -26.61
CA GLY A 669 1.13 -5.92 -26.31
C GLY A 669 1.36 -5.67 -24.82
N GLN A 670 1.27 -4.40 -24.41
CA GLN A 670 1.50 -4.01 -23.02
C GLN A 670 0.36 -4.49 -22.10
N THR A 671 0.74 -5.05 -20.97
CA THR A 671 -0.17 -5.52 -19.91
C THR A 671 0.20 -4.88 -18.59
N ASP A 672 -0.76 -4.64 -17.71
CA ASP A 672 -0.47 -4.09 -16.37
C ASP A 672 -0.63 -5.15 -15.30
N ILE A 673 0.13 -5.04 -14.21
CA ILE A 673 -0.13 -5.80 -12.99
C ILE A 673 -0.72 -4.83 -11.97
N VAL A 674 -1.94 -5.11 -11.50
CA VAL A 674 -2.75 -4.18 -10.71
C VAL A 674 -3.09 -4.81 -9.36
N GLY A 675 -2.81 -4.08 -8.27
CA GLY A 675 -3.21 -4.49 -6.93
C GLY A 675 -4.73 -4.48 -6.76
N ILE A 676 -5.32 -5.62 -6.40
CA ILE A 676 -6.74 -5.76 -6.10
C ILE A 676 -6.93 -6.03 -4.61
N ASP A 677 -7.41 -5.02 -3.89
CA ASP A 677 -7.64 -5.06 -2.45
C ASP A 677 -8.84 -4.19 -2.07
N ASP A 678 -9.11 -4.03 -0.78
CA ASP A 678 -10.22 -3.23 -0.26
C ASP A 678 -10.07 -1.71 -0.51
N LEU A 679 -8.94 -1.24 -1.04
CA LEU A 679 -8.74 0.15 -1.46
C LEU A 679 -8.93 0.34 -2.97
N SER A 680 -9.07 -0.75 -3.74
CA SER A 680 -9.34 -0.69 -5.17
C SER A 680 -10.76 -0.21 -5.46
N ARG A 681 -10.89 0.59 -6.52
CA ARG A 681 -12.17 1.13 -7.01
C ARG A 681 -12.45 0.64 -8.41
N LEU A 682 -13.71 0.71 -8.83
CA LEU A 682 -14.14 0.30 -10.16
C LEU A 682 -13.40 1.07 -11.27
N GLU A 683 -13.16 2.37 -11.06
CA GLU A 683 -12.38 3.22 -11.98
C GLU A 683 -10.96 2.69 -12.25
N ASP A 684 -10.34 2.02 -11.27
CA ASP A 684 -9.00 1.45 -11.41
C ASP A 684 -8.99 0.30 -12.44
N LEU A 685 -10.15 -0.34 -12.68
CA LEU A 685 -10.31 -1.52 -13.55
C LEU A 685 -10.96 -1.22 -14.89
N THR A 686 -11.76 -0.16 -14.99
CA THR A 686 -12.61 0.15 -16.17
C THR A 686 -11.88 0.22 -17.52
N ARG A 687 -10.56 0.45 -17.50
CA ARG A 687 -9.74 0.53 -18.72
C ARG A 687 -9.36 -0.83 -19.30
N TYR A 688 -9.40 -1.89 -18.49
CA TYR A 688 -9.04 -3.23 -18.91
C TYR A 688 -10.28 -3.98 -19.38
N SER A 689 -10.18 -4.65 -20.52
CA SER A 689 -11.23 -5.54 -21.03
C SER A 689 -11.06 -6.97 -20.54
N LEU A 690 -9.88 -7.33 -20.02
CA LEU A 690 -9.56 -8.63 -19.47
C LEU A 690 -8.75 -8.46 -18.18
N LEU A 691 -9.24 -9.07 -17.09
CA LEU A 691 -8.58 -9.17 -15.80
C LEU A 691 -8.32 -10.64 -15.50
N ILE A 692 -7.07 -10.98 -15.20
CA ILE A 692 -6.63 -12.36 -14.94
C ILE A 692 -6.05 -12.43 -13.55
N TYR A 693 -6.63 -13.24 -12.67
CA TYR A 693 -6.05 -13.48 -11.37
C TYR A 693 -4.79 -14.33 -11.47
N GLY A 694 -3.69 -13.77 -10.95
CA GLY A 694 -2.46 -14.48 -10.68
C GLY A 694 -2.23 -14.60 -9.18
N GLY A 695 -1.26 -15.44 -8.83
CA GLY A 695 -0.71 -15.45 -7.48
C GLY A 695 -1.69 -15.83 -6.38
N TRP A 696 -1.50 -15.27 -5.20
CA TRP A 696 -2.35 -15.49 -4.03
C TRP A 696 -3.52 -14.48 -4.01
N ASN A 697 -4.67 -14.85 -3.46
CA ASN A 697 -5.71 -13.88 -3.12
C ASN A 697 -6.48 -14.31 -1.86
N SER A 698 -6.59 -13.40 -0.89
CA SER A 698 -7.53 -13.52 0.23
C SER A 698 -8.77 -12.67 -0.05
N MET A 699 -9.83 -13.31 -0.54
CA MET A 699 -11.06 -12.66 -0.98
C MET A 699 -11.81 -12.01 0.20
N THR A 700 -12.30 -10.79 -0.04
CA THR A 700 -13.19 -10.06 0.87
C THR A 700 -14.53 -9.82 0.18
N PRO A 701 -15.61 -9.53 0.93
CA PRO A 701 -16.89 -9.14 0.34
C PRO A 701 -16.76 -7.92 -0.60
N LYS A 702 -15.91 -6.95 -0.23
CA LYS A 702 -15.70 -5.74 -1.02
C LYS A 702 -15.02 -6.03 -2.36
N ILE A 703 -13.97 -6.86 -2.36
CA ILE A 703 -13.33 -7.30 -3.60
C ILE A 703 -14.33 -8.10 -4.46
N PHE A 704 -15.12 -8.98 -3.85
CA PHE A 704 -16.12 -9.76 -4.58
C PHE A 704 -17.16 -8.86 -5.28
N CYS A 705 -17.66 -7.82 -4.60
CA CYS A 705 -18.55 -6.81 -5.20
C CYS A 705 -17.86 -6.03 -6.33
N LEU A 706 -16.63 -5.56 -6.12
CA LEU A 706 -15.84 -4.85 -7.14
C LEU A 706 -15.69 -5.67 -8.42
N LEU A 707 -15.37 -6.96 -8.29
CA LEU A 707 -15.22 -7.87 -9.43
C LEU A 707 -16.56 -8.11 -10.14
N SER A 708 -17.66 -8.22 -9.39
CA SER A 708 -19.00 -8.34 -9.98
C SER A 708 -19.36 -7.10 -10.80
N ASP A 709 -19.15 -5.90 -10.26
CA ASP A 709 -19.41 -4.64 -10.94
C ASP A 709 -18.55 -4.47 -12.19
N TYR A 710 -17.25 -4.82 -12.11
CA TYR A 710 -16.34 -4.82 -13.25
C TYR A 710 -16.88 -5.69 -14.41
N VAL A 711 -17.32 -6.91 -14.10
CA VAL A 711 -17.88 -7.82 -15.11
C VAL A 711 -19.21 -7.28 -15.64
N GLN A 712 -20.09 -6.80 -14.77
CA GLN A 712 -21.39 -6.24 -15.15
C GLN A 712 -21.25 -5.10 -16.17
N LEU A 713 -20.20 -4.27 -16.02
CA LEU A 713 -19.90 -3.16 -16.93
C LEU A 713 -19.24 -3.56 -18.25
N GLY A 714 -18.76 -4.81 -18.40
CA GLY A 714 -18.18 -5.29 -19.65
C GLY A 714 -16.84 -6.00 -19.52
N GLY A 715 -16.27 -6.03 -18.31
CA GLY A 715 -15.00 -6.71 -18.04
C GLY A 715 -15.08 -8.22 -18.25
N ASN A 716 -14.02 -8.81 -18.78
CA ASN A 716 -13.83 -10.26 -18.74
C ASN A 716 -12.92 -10.59 -17.57
N LEU A 717 -13.33 -11.56 -16.76
CA LEU A 717 -12.63 -11.95 -15.53
C LEU A 717 -12.26 -13.43 -15.59
N ILE A 718 -10.99 -13.74 -15.41
CA ILE A 718 -10.49 -15.12 -15.23
C ILE A 718 -9.98 -15.27 -13.80
N LEU A 719 -10.51 -16.25 -13.08
CA LEU A 719 -10.04 -16.63 -11.75
C LEU A 719 -10.19 -18.13 -11.52
N ALA A 720 -9.72 -18.60 -10.37
CA ALA A 720 -9.71 -20.00 -9.97
C ALA A 720 -10.35 -20.12 -8.58
N VAL A 721 -10.86 -21.30 -8.24
CA VAL A 721 -11.45 -21.58 -6.92
C VAL A 721 -10.59 -21.12 -5.74
N PRO A 722 -9.27 -21.39 -5.66
CA PRO A 722 -8.47 -20.92 -4.54
C PRO A 722 -8.39 -19.39 -4.40
N HIS A 723 -8.56 -18.62 -5.49
CA HIS A 723 -8.64 -17.16 -5.42
C HIS A 723 -9.91 -16.66 -4.69
N LEU A 724 -10.91 -17.53 -4.47
CA LEU A 724 -12.14 -17.22 -3.73
C LEU A 724 -12.03 -17.51 -2.23
N SER A 725 -10.88 -18.04 -1.77
CA SER A 725 -10.65 -18.30 -0.35
C SER A 725 -10.54 -17.01 0.45
N THR A 726 -11.05 -16.99 1.68
CA THR A 726 -10.92 -15.88 2.64
C THR A 726 -9.79 -16.12 3.64
N ARG A 727 -8.98 -17.19 3.48
CA ARG A 727 -7.93 -17.56 4.43
C ARG A 727 -6.78 -16.56 4.45
N LEU A 728 -6.16 -16.43 5.61
CA LEU A 728 -5.03 -15.53 5.86
C LEU A 728 -3.78 -16.27 6.35
N ASP A 729 -3.77 -17.60 6.40
CA ASP A 729 -2.68 -18.37 7.01
C ASP A 729 -1.75 -19.08 6.01
N CYS A 730 -1.78 -18.66 4.74
CA CYS A 730 -1.08 -19.28 3.61
C CYS A 730 -1.50 -20.72 3.27
N GLU A 731 -2.63 -21.22 3.79
CA GLU A 731 -3.14 -22.54 3.42
C GLU A 731 -3.74 -22.54 2.00
N ALA A 732 -3.00 -23.13 1.06
CA ALA A 732 -3.37 -23.18 -0.35
C ALA A 732 -4.02 -24.50 -0.79
N LYS A 733 -4.01 -25.53 0.07
CA LYS A 733 -4.37 -26.91 -0.31
C LYS A 733 -5.55 -27.43 0.49
N ASP A 734 -5.52 -27.28 1.80
CA ASP A 734 -6.46 -27.95 2.70
C ASP A 734 -7.55 -27.00 3.24
N PHE A 735 -8.02 -26.09 2.37
CA PHE A 735 -9.19 -25.28 2.64
C PHE A 735 -10.47 -26.03 2.27
N THR A 736 -11.56 -25.66 2.93
CA THR A 736 -12.90 -26.24 2.77
C THR A 736 -13.84 -25.27 2.07
N VAL A 737 -15.05 -25.71 1.72
CA VAL A 737 -16.09 -24.84 1.17
C VAL A 737 -16.43 -23.67 2.10
N ASN A 738 -16.34 -23.85 3.42
CA ASN A 738 -16.61 -22.80 4.40
C ASN A 738 -15.54 -21.69 4.40
N ASP A 739 -14.33 -22.02 3.91
CA ASP A 739 -13.23 -21.07 3.78
C ASP A 739 -13.31 -20.24 2.48
N LEU A 740 -14.29 -20.53 1.62
CA LEU A 740 -14.58 -19.74 0.42
C LEU A 740 -15.54 -18.60 0.77
N ILE A 741 -15.42 -17.48 0.04
CA ILE A 741 -16.35 -16.35 0.18
C ILE A 741 -17.82 -16.83 0.08
N HIS A 742 -18.66 -16.37 1.00
CA HIS A 742 -20.06 -16.79 1.15
C HIS A 742 -20.26 -18.32 1.24
N SER A 743 -19.28 -19.03 1.81
CA SER A 743 -19.28 -20.50 1.91
C SER A 743 -19.52 -21.18 0.56
N GLY A 744 -18.86 -20.65 -0.48
CA GLY A 744 -18.91 -21.16 -1.85
C GLY A 744 -20.15 -20.77 -2.66
N ASP A 745 -21.04 -19.91 -2.14
CA ASP A 745 -22.12 -19.33 -2.92
C ASP A 745 -21.63 -18.13 -3.74
N LEU A 746 -21.48 -18.32 -5.04
CA LEU A 746 -20.88 -17.33 -5.93
C LEU A 746 -21.92 -16.54 -6.72
N SER A 747 -23.22 -16.70 -6.46
CA SER A 747 -24.33 -16.16 -7.28
C SER A 747 -24.26 -14.65 -7.58
N GLY A 748 -23.59 -13.86 -6.72
CA GLY A 748 -23.33 -12.45 -7.00
C GLY A 748 -22.34 -12.21 -8.15
N LEU A 749 -21.45 -13.15 -8.45
CA LEU A 749 -20.43 -13.08 -9.51
C LEU A 749 -20.72 -14.05 -10.66
N ILE A 750 -21.03 -15.31 -10.35
CA ILE A 750 -21.36 -16.40 -11.28
C ILE A 750 -22.42 -17.29 -10.62
N ASP A 751 -23.48 -17.69 -11.34
CA ASP A 751 -24.65 -18.42 -10.84
C ASP A 751 -24.34 -19.91 -10.54
N VAL A 752 -23.40 -20.12 -9.62
CA VAL A 752 -22.83 -21.41 -9.23
C VAL A 752 -22.64 -21.43 -7.73
N LYS A 753 -22.89 -22.58 -7.12
CA LYS A 753 -22.51 -22.88 -5.75
C LYS A 753 -21.49 -24.02 -5.72
N ILE A 754 -20.35 -23.81 -5.07
CA ILE A 754 -19.39 -24.87 -4.77
C ILE A 754 -19.91 -25.65 -3.56
N ILE A 755 -20.02 -26.98 -3.70
CA ILE A 755 -20.63 -27.86 -2.68
C ILE A 755 -19.67 -28.91 -2.14
N GLY A 756 -18.41 -28.90 -2.58
CA GLY A 756 -17.36 -29.81 -2.16
C GLY A 756 -16.29 -29.95 -3.24
N GLU A 757 -15.48 -30.99 -3.13
CA GLU A 757 -14.45 -31.36 -4.12
C GLU A 757 -14.66 -32.81 -4.60
N THR A 758 -14.02 -33.13 -5.72
CA THR A 758 -13.90 -34.48 -6.27
C THR A 758 -12.57 -34.60 -6.99
N GLU A 759 -12.20 -35.79 -7.46
CA GLU A 759 -10.89 -36.05 -8.06
C GLU A 759 -10.97 -36.50 -9.51
N PHE A 760 -10.09 -36.01 -10.38
CA PHE A 760 -9.96 -36.49 -11.76
C PHE A 760 -8.53 -36.99 -12.03
N LEU A 761 -8.36 -37.77 -13.11
CA LEU A 761 -7.04 -38.12 -13.62
C LEU A 761 -6.64 -37.15 -14.74
N PRO A 762 -5.55 -36.38 -14.60
CA PRO A 762 -5.12 -35.45 -15.64
C PRO A 762 -4.70 -36.18 -16.92
N GLU A 763 -4.79 -35.46 -18.04
CA GLU A 763 -4.42 -35.97 -19.36
C GLU A 763 -2.91 -36.31 -19.46
N LYS A 764 -2.55 -37.24 -20.34
CA LYS A 764 -1.16 -37.68 -20.53
C LYS A 764 -0.33 -36.57 -21.18
N LYS A 765 0.57 -35.93 -20.44
CA LYS A 765 1.66 -35.10 -21.01
C LYS A 765 2.77 -35.95 -21.62
N ASP A 766 3.09 -37.09 -21.00
CA ASP A 766 4.17 -37.98 -21.43
C ASP A 766 3.62 -39.35 -21.81
N LYS A 767 3.92 -39.81 -23.03
CA LYS A 767 3.45 -41.12 -23.54
C LYS A 767 4.03 -42.29 -22.72
N LYS A 768 5.11 -42.05 -21.97
CA LYS A 768 5.85 -43.07 -21.20
C LYS A 768 5.32 -43.35 -19.80
N LEU A 769 4.54 -42.46 -19.16
CA LEU A 769 3.94 -42.78 -17.86
C LEU A 769 2.72 -43.68 -18.02
N SER A 770 2.66 -44.75 -17.22
CA SER A 770 1.47 -45.61 -17.12
C SER A 770 0.32 -44.87 -16.41
N SER A 771 -0.92 -45.37 -16.51
CA SER A 771 -2.06 -44.79 -15.77
C SER A 771 -1.90 -44.87 -14.25
N ASN A 772 -1.14 -45.85 -13.75
CA ASN A 772 -1.00 -46.11 -12.31
C ASN A 772 0.02 -45.19 -11.64
N GLU A 773 0.85 -44.49 -12.41
CA GLU A 773 1.85 -43.54 -11.92
C GLU A 773 1.33 -42.09 -11.90
N ARG A 774 0.10 -41.85 -12.37
CA ARG A 774 -0.53 -40.52 -12.39
C ARG A 774 -1.23 -40.24 -11.05
N LYS A 775 -0.88 -39.12 -10.42
CA LYS A 775 -1.58 -38.61 -9.25
C LYS A 775 -2.93 -38.03 -9.67
N ARG A 776 -3.96 -38.31 -8.88
CA ARG A 776 -5.28 -37.69 -9.03
C ARG A 776 -5.22 -36.23 -8.61
N GLU A 777 -5.99 -35.40 -9.29
CA GLU A 777 -6.10 -33.96 -9.04
C GLU A 777 -7.48 -33.60 -8.54
N ARG A 778 -7.55 -32.64 -7.61
CA ARG A 778 -8.81 -32.21 -7.00
C ARG A 778 -9.44 -31.08 -7.81
N VAL A 779 -10.75 -31.17 -7.99
CA VAL A 779 -11.59 -30.21 -8.72
C VAL A 779 -12.86 -29.95 -7.92
N ALA A 780 -13.33 -28.71 -7.93
CA ALA A 780 -14.55 -28.31 -7.24
C ALA A 780 -15.78 -29.02 -7.81
N LYS A 781 -16.59 -29.59 -6.91
CA LYS A 781 -17.94 -30.04 -7.22
C LYS A 781 -18.88 -28.84 -7.16
N VAL A 782 -19.57 -28.59 -8.26
CA VAL A 782 -20.40 -27.40 -8.43
C VAL A 782 -21.88 -27.76 -8.65
N LYS A 783 -22.77 -26.94 -8.10
CA LYS A 783 -24.18 -26.87 -8.47
C LYS A 783 -24.39 -25.61 -9.29
N ILE A 784 -24.64 -25.78 -10.59
CA ILE A 784 -25.03 -24.67 -11.49
C ILE A 784 -26.48 -24.33 -11.21
N MET A 785 -26.80 -23.05 -11.02
CA MET A 785 -28.18 -22.59 -10.88
C MET A 785 -28.77 -22.45 -12.29
N ASP A 786 -29.80 -23.23 -12.59
CA ASP A 786 -30.40 -23.39 -13.92
C ASP A 786 -31.64 -22.51 -14.15
N GLN A 787 -32.23 -21.99 -13.07
CA GLN A 787 -33.41 -21.10 -13.11
C GLN A 787 -33.08 -19.61 -13.35
N VAL A 788 -31.93 -19.32 -13.98
CA VAL A 788 -31.49 -17.95 -14.30
C VAL A 788 -31.49 -17.72 -15.80
N SER A 789 -31.57 -16.46 -16.25
CA SER A 789 -31.72 -16.12 -17.68
C SER A 789 -30.52 -16.48 -18.56
N SER A 790 -29.32 -16.63 -17.96
CA SER A 790 -28.09 -16.99 -18.68
C SER A 790 -27.21 -17.85 -17.78
N PRO A 791 -27.50 -19.16 -17.60
CA PRO A 791 -26.78 -20.01 -16.67
C PRO A 791 -25.30 -20.21 -17.07
N ALA A 792 -24.47 -20.58 -16.10
CA ALA A 792 -23.07 -20.92 -16.36
C ALA A 792 -22.96 -22.14 -17.28
N GLN A 793 -22.02 -22.07 -18.22
CA GLN A 793 -21.75 -23.09 -19.23
C GLN A 793 -20.42 -23.77 -18.93
N VAL A 794 -20.35 -25.08 -19.12
CA VAL A 794 -19.10 -25.83 -19.08
C VAL A 794 -18.36 -25.60 -20.40
N LEU A 795 -17.18 -24.98 -20.33
CA LEU A 795 -16.33 -24.79 -21.51
C LEU A 795 -15.41 -25.99 -21.76
N GLU A 796 -14.91 -26.57 -20.67
CA GLU A 796 -13.96 -27.68 -20.73
C GLU A 796 -14.24 -28.68 -19.62
N SER A 797 -14.04 -29.95 -19.93
CA SER A 797 -14.18 -31.07 -19.00
C SER A 797 -13.00 -32.02 -19.11
N VAL A 798 -12.55 -32.56 -17.99
CA VAL A 798 -11.52 -33.61 -17.91
C VAL A 798 -12.10 -34.78 -17.14
N ASP A 799 -11.97 -36.01 -17.65
CA ASP A 799 -12.55 -37.21 -17.03
C ASP A 799 -14.06 -37.04 -16.73
N GLN A 800 -14.79 -36.46 -17.70
CA GLN A 800 -16.21 -36.11 -17.62
C GLN A 800 -16.60 -35.11 -16.51
N LYS A 801 -15.61 -34.47 -15.87
CA LYS A 801 -15.81 -33.46 -14.83
C LYS A 801 -15.51 -32.07 -15.36
N PRO A 802 -16.35 -31.06 -15.10
CA PRO A 802 -16.08 -29.70 -15.55
C PRO A 802 -14.80 -29.17 -14.91
N ILE A 803 -13.93 -28.56 -15.71
CA ILE A 803 -12.70 -27.91 -15.23
C ILE A 803 -12.72 -26.39 -15.45
N ILE A 804 -13.43 -25.91 -16.48
CA ILE A 804 -13.63 -24.49 -16.74
C ILE A 804 -15.11 -24.21 -16.96
N LEU A 805 -15.64 -23.24 -16.21
CA LEU A 805 -16.95 -22.67 -16.44
C LEU A 805 -16.84 -21.27 -17.04
N ARG A 806 -17.85 -20.89 -17.82
CA ARG A 806 -18.04 -19.52 -18.29
C ARG A 806 -19.47 -19.08 -18.10
N GLN A 807 -19.66 -17.83 -17.70
CA GLN A 807 -20.97 -17.20 -17.74
C GLN A 807 -20.87 -15.77 -18.23
N LYS A 808 -21.81 -15.38 -19.10
CA LYS A 808 -22.04 -13.96 -19.42
C LYS A 808 -22.80 -13.31 -18.27
N ARG A 809 -22.27 -12.21 -17.73
CA ARG A 809 -22.88 -11.44 -16.64
C ARG A 809 -22.84 -9.96 -17.03
N GLY A 810 -24.00 -9.31 -17.06
CA GLY A 810 -24.15 -7.99 -17.65
C GLY A 810 -23.58 -7.93 -19.08
N LYS A 811 -22.60 -7.04 -19.29
CA LYS A 811 -21.91 -6.87 -20.57
C LYS A 811 -20.65 -7.73 -20.70
N GLY A 812 -20.14 -8.30 -19.61
CA GLY A 812 -18.88 -9.03 -19.54
C GLY A 812 -19.03 -10.55 -19.41
N ASN A 813 -17.93 -11.22 -19.09
CA ASN A 813 -17.88 -12.67 -18.86
C ASN A 813 -17.05 -13.00 -17.62
N VAL A 814 -17.49 -14.01 -16.85
CA VAL A 814 -16.67 -14.67 -15.82
C VAL A 814 -16.22 -16.02 -16.37
N PHE A 815 -14.94 -16.33 -16.21
CA PHE A 815 -14.36 -17.64 -16.43
C PHE A 815 -13.82 -18.16 -15.09
N LEU A 816 -14.35 -19.29 -14.64
CA LEU A 816 -13.97 -19.91 -13.37
C LEU A 816 -13.25 -21.23 -13.65
N PHE A 817 -11.97 -21.28 -13.29
CA PHE A 817 -11.19 -22.51 -13.25
C PHE A 817 -11.49 -23.28 -11.96
N LEU A 818 -11.94 -24.52 -12.09
CA LEU A 818 -12.47 -25.33 -11.00
C LEU A 818 -11.41 -26.16 -10.26
N GLY A 819 -10.14 -26.12 -10.64
CA GLY A 819 -9.09 -26.80 -9.88
C GLY A 819 -9.10 -26.33 -8.42
N TRP A 820 -9.04 -27.29 -7.48
CA TRP A 820 -9.10 -26.97 -6.04
C TRP A 820 -7.81 -26.30 -5.56
N GLU A 821 -6.68 -26.66 -6.18
CA GLU A 821 -5.38 -26.04 -5.95
C GLU A 821 -5.08 -24.96 -6.99
N TYR A 822 -4.10 -24.10 -6.70
CA TYR A 822 -3.73 -23.00 -7.58
C TYR A 822 -3.29 -23.48 -8.96
N PRO A 823 -3.64 -22.74 -10.04
CA PRO A 823 -3.36 -23.17 -11.41
C PRO A 823 -1.88 -23.36 -11.74
N GLY A 824 -0.97 -22.74 -10.99
CA GLY A 824 0.48 -22.91 -11.12
C GLY A 824 1.00 -24.32 -10.80
N LYS A 825 0.16 -25.21 -10.26
CA LYS A 825 0.48 -26.64 -10.11
C LYS A 825 0.69 -27.27 -11.49
N GLU A 826 1.76 -28.05 -11.66
CA GLU A 826 2.21 -28.56 -12.95
C GLU A 826 1.13 -29.32 -13.75
N SER A 827 0.31 -30.11 -13.06
CA SER A 827 -0.79 -30.90 -13.61
C SER A 827 -2.03 -30.09 -13.98
N LEU A 828 -2.19 -28.88 -13.42
CA LEU A 828 -3.32 -27.98 -13.66
C LEU A 828 -2.97 -26.84 -14.63
N SER A 829 -1.70 -26.44 -14.68
CA SER A 829 -1.21 -25.31 -15.46
C SER A 829 -1.61 -25.31 -16.95
N PRO A 830 -1.64 -26.44 -17.69
CA PRO A 830 -1.95 -26.41 -19.12
C PRO A 830 -3.36 -25.90 -19.42
N TYR A 831 -4.34 -26.27 -18.58
CA TYR A 831 -5.73 -25.87 -18.75
C TYR A 831 -5.89 -24.36 -18.56
N TYR A 832 -5.25 -23.81 -17.52
CA TYR A 832 -5.31 -22.38 -17.22
C TYR A 832 -4.51 -21.55 -18.23
N GLU A 833 -3.34 -22.03 -18.64
CA GLU A 833 -2.52 -21.41 -19.69
C GLU A 833 -3.29 -21.30 -21.01
N ASN A 834 -3.92 -22.39 -21.45
CA ASN A 834 -4.71 -22.41 -22.68
C ASN A 834 -5.86 -21.40 -22.63
N LEU A 835 -6.58 -21.34 -21.51
CA LEU A 835 -7.66 -20.37 -21.30
C LEU A 835 -7.13 -18.93 -21.38
N ILE A 836 -6.02 -18.63 -20.70
CA ILE A 836 -5.40 -17.30 -20.70
C ILE A 836 -4.99 -16.90 -22.11
N ARG A 837 -4.27 -17.76 -22.84
CA ARG A 837 -3.79 -17.46 -24.20
C ARG A 837 -4.96 -17.16 -25.13
N LEU A 838 -5.99 -18.00 -25.09
CA LEU A 838 -7.19 -17.84 -25.93
C LEU A 838 -7.94 -16.53 -25.65
N GLU A 839 -8.08 -16.12 -24.39
CA GLU A 839 -8.73 -14.85 -24.06
C GLU A 839 -7.83 -13.63 -24.29
N ALA A 840 -6.51 -13.77 -24.14
CA ALA A 840 -5.53 -12.72 -24.45
C ALA A 840 -5.47 -12.43 -25.96
N GLU A 841 -5.48 -13.45 -26.80
CA GLU A 841 -5.51 -13.31 -28.27
C GLU A 841 -6.72 -12.48 -28.75
N LYS A 842 -7.88 -12.66 -28.12
CA LYS A 842 -9.09 -11.87 -28.44
C LYS A 842 -8.96 -10.38 -28.14
N GLN A 843 -7.98 -9.97 -27.33
CA GLN A 843 -7.72 -8.56 -27.03
C GLN A 843 -6.89 -7.88 -28.14
N MET A 844 -6.14 -8.65 -28.94
CA MET A 844 -5.27 -8.16 -30.02
C MET A 844 -6.05 -7.85 -31.32
N LYS A 845 -7.11 -7.02 -31.23
CA LYS A 845 -8.06 -6.81 -32.34
C LYS A 845 -7.48 -5.97 -33.49
N SER A 846 -7.34 -4.66 -33.28
CA SER A 846 -7.00 -3.71 -34.35
C SER A 846 -5.51 -3.57 -34.57
N ILE A 847 -4.69 -3.89 -33.58
CA ILE A 847 -3.23 -3.79 -33.66
C ILE A 847 -2.64 -5.07 -33.08
N ARG A 848 -1.73 -5.70 -33.82
CA ARG A 848 -0.99 -6.88 -33.36
C ARG A 848 0.34 -7.01 -34.09
N VAL A 849 1.32 -7.63 -33.42
CA VAL A 849 2.61 -7.99 -34.01
C VAL A 849 2.62 -9.50 -34.25
N GLU A 850 2.88 -9.89 -35.48
CA GLU A 850 3.07 -11.27 -35.89
C GLU A 850 4.56 -11.54 -36.12
N THR A 851 5.06 -12.63 -35.53
CA THR A 851 6.46 -13.04 -35.57
C THR A 851 6.57 -14.45 -36.15
N LEU A 852 7.81 -14.90 -36.42
CA LEU A 852 8.02 -16.32 -36.63
C LEU A 852 7.73 -17.09 -35.33
N PRO A 853 7.29 -18.36 -35.42
CA PRO A 853 7.03 -19.18 -34.23
C PRO A 853 8.26 -19.24 -33.31
N GLY A 854 8.07 -18.94 -32.03
CA GLY A 854 9.14 -18.93 -31.02
C GLY A 854 9.97 -17.65 -30.99
N GLU A 855 9.65 -16.65 -31.82
CA GLU A 855 10.32 -15.34 -31.81
C GLU A 855 9.54 -14.26 -31.03
N GLU A 856 8.40 -14.57 -30.46
CA GLU A 856 7.50 -13.61 -29.79
C GLU A 856 8.20 -12.90 -28.62
N ALA A 857 9.11 -13.61 -27.93
CA ALA A 857 9.88 -13.08 -26.81
C ALA A 857 10.92 -12.02 -27.22
N PHE A 858 11.31 -11.95 -28.49
CA PHE A 858 12.32 -10.99 -28.98
C PHE A 858 11.75 -9.62 -29.31
N PHE A 859 10.43 -9.44 -29.24
CA PHE A 859 9.78 -8.17 -29.55
C PHE A 859 9.01 -7.64 -28.34
N SER A 860 9.29 -6.38 -27.98
CA SER A 860 8.42 -5.61 -27.10
C SER A 860 7.77 -4.49 -27.90
N TRP A 861 6.47 -4.28 -27.72
CA TRP A 861 5.73 -3.29 -28.49
C TRP A 861 4.65 -2.61 -27.66
N ALA A 862 4.37 -1.34 -27.98
CA ALA A 862 3.42 -0.52 -27.27
C ALA A 862 2.62 0.36 -28.23
N VAL A 863 1.34 0.50 -27.94
CA VAL A 863 0.41 1.34 -28.70
C VAL A 863 0.19 2.63 -27.92
N TYR A 864 0.40 3.76 -28.58
CA TYR A 864 0.03 5.09 -28.12
C TYR A 864 -1.02 5.68 -29.07
N ASP A 865 -1.66 6.77 -28.68
CA ASP A 865 -2.76 7.37 -29.44
C ASP A 865 -2.39 7.67 -30.91
N ASP A 866 -1.16 8.11 -31.16
CA ASP A 866 -0.66 8.54 -32.47
C ASP A 866 0.28 7.55 -33.17
N CYS A 867 0.85 6.59 -32.43
CA CYS A 867 1.86 5.70 -32.98
C CYS A 867 1.95 4.33 -32.29
N VAL A 868 2.63 3.40 -32.94
CA VAL A 868 3.04 2.11 -32.40
C VAL A 868 4.57 2.07 -32.34
N PHE A 869 5.12 1.74 -31.18
CA PHE A 869 6.54 1.46 -31.01
C PHE A 869 6.79 -0.04 -31.00
N ILE A 870 7.85 -0.48 -31.68
CA ILE A 870 8.31 -1.87 -31.67
C ILE A 870 9.82 -1.88 -31.45
N LEU A 871 10.25 -2.61 -30.42
CA LEU A 871 11.63 -2.78 -29.99
C LEU A 871 12.07 -4.23 -30.27
N ASN A 872 13.20 -4.38 -30.96
CA ASN A 872 13.92 -5.65 -31.05
C ASN A 872 14.82 -5.81 -29.82
N LEU A 873 14.57 -6.85 -29.02
CA LEU A 873 15.32 -7.16 -27.81
C LEU A 873 16.56 -8.01 -28.06
N ASP A 874 16.76 -8.52 -29.28
CA ASP A 874 17.97 -9.26 -29.64
C ASP A 874 19.18 -8.31 -29.67
N ALA A 875 20.27 -8.71 -29.00
CA ALA A 875 21.50 -7.92 -28.94
C ALA A 875 22.45 -8.18 -30.12
N ASN A 876 22.20 -9.21 -30.91
CA ASN A 876 23.13 -9.67 -31.96
C ASN A 876 22.50 -9.68 -33.35
N LYS A 877 21.19 -9.92 -33.47
CA LYS A 877 20.52 -10.16 -34.75
C LYS A 877 19.47 -9.12 -35.07
N THR A 878 19.48 -8.65 -36.31
CA THR A 878 18.33 -7.98 -36.89
C THR A 878 17.15 -8.96 -36.95
N ARG A 879 15.99 -8.55 -36.43
CA ARG A 879 14.78 -9.38 -36.44
C ARG A 879 13.73 -8.79 -37.38
N THR A 880 12.82 -9.63 -37.88
CA THR A 880 11.73 -9.21 -38.77
C THR A 880 10.39 -9.59 -38.16
N CYS A 881 9.43 -8.67 -38.19
CA CYS A 881 8.04 -8.93 -37.81
C CYS A 881 7.06 -8.29 -38.80
N LEU A 882 5.80 -8.70 -38.72
CA LEU A 882 4.68 -8.06 -39.40
C LEU A 882 3.83 -7.31 -38.37
N LEU A 883 3.80 -5.98 -38.46
CA LEU A 883 2.87 -5.16 -37.68
C LEU A 883 1.57 -5.01 -38.46
N HIS A 884 0.46 -5.44 -37.87
CA HIS A 884 -0.88 -5.24 -38.42
C HIS A 884 -1.53 -4.04 -37.73
N ILE A 885 -2.04 -3.08 -38.51
CA ILE A 885 -2.85 -1.95 -38.05
C ILE A 885 -4.14 -1.93 -38.89
N GLY A 886 -5.25 -2.35 -38.27
CA GLY A 886 -6.52 -2.54 -38.95
C GLY A 886 -6.42 -3.59 -40.07
N LYS A 887 -6.49 -3.14 -41.31
CA LYS A 887 -6.36 -3.99 -42.52
C LYS A 887 -4.99 -3.88 -43.19
N THR A 888 -4.12 -3.01 -42.69
CA THR A 888 -2.80 -2.74 -43.25
C THR A 888 -1.75 -3.56 -42.51
N SER A 889 -0.77 -4.10 -43.24
CA SER A 889 0.36 -4.84 -42.66
C SER A 889 1.67 -4.20 -43.08
N HIS A 890 2.56 -3.96 -42.11
CA HIS A 890 3.89 -3.39 -42.31
C HIS A 890 4.93 -4.45 -42.00
N LYS A 891 5.78 -4.78 -42.98
CA LYS A 891 6.94 -5.64 -42.75
C LYS A 891 8.08 -4.80 -42.21
N LEU A 892 8.51 -5.10 -40.99
CA LEU A 892 9.52 -4.33 -40.28
C LEU A 892 10.77 -5.18 -40.11
N LYS A 893 11.92 -4.63 -40.49
CA LYS A 893 13.24 -5.20 -40.23
C LYS A 893 13.93 -4.27 -39.23
N ILE A 894 14.17 -4.75 -38.01
CA ILE A 894 14.61 -3.93 -36.88
C ILE A 894 15.97 -4.42 -36.40
N GLU A 895 16.95 -3.52 -36.39
CA GLU A 895 18.33 -3.80 -35.97
C GLU A 895 18.42 -4.20 -34.48
N PRO A 896 19.53 -4.83 -34.04
CA PRO A 896 19.73 -5.20 -32.64
C PRO A 896 19.55 -4.02 -31.68
N ALA A 897 18.76 -4.20 -30.61
CA ALA A 897 18.32 -3.12 -29.71
C ALA A 897 17.82 -1.86 -30.44
N GLY A 898 17.21 -2.05 -31.61
CA GLY A 898 16.60 -0.99 -32.40
C GLY A 898 15.12 -0.84 -32.05
N MET A 899 14.63 0.41 -32.09
CA MET A 899 13.21 0.71 -31.92
C MET A 899 12.68 1.44 -33.15
N THR A 900 11.52 1.00 -33.64
CA THR A 900 10.80 1.60 -34.76
C THR A 900 9.52 2.24 -34.27
N ARG A 901 9.23 3.47 -34.71
CA ARG A 901 7.95 4.16 -34.53
C ARG A 901 7.17 4.12 -35.84
N ILE A 902 5.92 3.65 -35.79
CA ILE A 902 4.99 3.63 -36.93
C ILE A 902 3.77 4.48 -36.57
N GLU A 903 3.38 5.42 -37.44
CA GLU A 903 2.19 6.25 -37.23
C GLU A 903 0.91 5.42 -37.43
N ARG A 904 -0.14 5.74 -36.65
CA ARG A 904 -1.40 4.97 -36.62
C ARG A 904 -2.41 5.38 -37.67
#